data_AF-A0A7D9HBY7-F1
#
_entry.id   AF-A0A7D9HBY7-F1
#
_cell.length_a   1.000
_cell.length_b   1.000
_cell.length_c   1.000
_cell.angle_alpha   90.00
_cell.angle_beta   90.00
_cell.angle_gamma   90.00
#
_symmetry.space_group_name_H-M   'P 1'
#
loop_
_entity.id
_entity.type
_entity.pdbx_description
1 polymer ?
#
loop_
_entity_poly.entity_id
_entity_poly.type
_entity_poly.pdbx_seq_one_letter_code
_entity_poly.pdbx_strand_id
1 'polypeptide(L)'
;MGKILEPVDFAKDLGLLMDSHLSYDKHISNLVSSCLYKLCQINRVKNNFDKGTLTMIITSLVISKLLYCSTVWSNTTCTNIKKLQSIQNFACKIITGSKKYDHLEPEKNQLENLLTNNLMKHRDKLLQELDEMAFEGDEEQLSSKKEELASLDGRHKTIMERLKSVNRRVNEVTGQIKSSEDLLEDWKNTEKDRRLRLEDDSKSVEKIANKKSVLVKKKEECMKKIRELGSLPVDAFEKYQSTNVKALWKKLQKCNEELKKFSHVNKKALDQFVNFSEQKEKLMKRKDEVDKGYAAITELMEVLEHRKHEAILFTFKQVSYNFTAVFKELVPHGKANLVMKTEGPSNPDDDSNSQQSSSQQSKDDGGESSQSQSSSSQSQSKLPTDKFSGVSIKVSFTGKSAETREMNQLSGGQKSLVALALIFAIQRCDPAPFYLFDEIDQALDPQYRTSVADEFFAKIDLEGICATAEKGETRKRFAEVTQENIDELLSDVQSKNTKYKTTYAVNVFKEWSKQRNIQQELHEMDNKTVDKCLCQFYAEVKNQQGEDYSKSTLIGLKHGVERYLNCPPYNRGLSMSSNPAFKMSNSVLNAKIVSLKKQGKENVVHKSVLEAEDLTKLKNSDVLNVSTPLGLLRNVWFHVSLFWCRRGREGQRKLTKDSFVFTG
;
A
#
# COMPACT_ATOMS: atom_id res chain seq x y z
N MET A 1 0.39 -23.29 -34.06
CA MET A 1 0.60 -24.25 -32.95
C MET A 1 -0.66 -24.29 -32.10
N GLY A 2 -1.45 -25.35 -32.22
CA GLY A 2 -2.69 -25.52 -31.45
C GLY A 2 -2.37 -25.97 -30.02
N LYS A 3 -2.97 -25.33 -29.02
CA LYS A 3 -2.90 -25.81 -27.63
C LYS A 3 -3.67 -27.12 -27.51
N ILE A 4 -3.10 -28.10 -26.83
CA ILE A 4 -3.80 -29.32 -26.41
C ILE A 4 -4.90 -28.88 -25.44
N LEU A 5 -6.16 -29.16 -25.78
CA LEU A 5 -7.33 -28.87 -24.93
C LEU A 5 -7.53 -30.06 -23.98
N GLU A 6 -7.37 -29.84 -22.68
CA GLU A 6 -7.73 -30.82 -21.66
C GLU A 6 -9.25 -30.74 -21.39
N PRO A 7 -9.96 -31.88 -21.35
CA PRO A 7 -11.39 -31.91 -21.04
C PRO A 7 -11.61 -31.46 -19.58
N VAL A 8 -12.51 -30.50 -19.39
CA VAL A 8 -12.90 -29.99 -18.07
C VAL A 8 -14.25 -30.59 -17.70
N ASP A 9 -14.41 -31.05 -16.45
CA ASP A 9 -15.66 -31.64 -15.95
C ASP A 9 -16.87 -30.68 -16.01
N PHE A 10 -16.61 -29.37 -16.00
CA PHE A 10 -17.61 -28.32 -16.07
C PHE A 10 -17.13 -27.16 -16.95
N ALA A 11 -17.96 -26.76 -17.91
CA ALA A 11 -17.74 -25.56 -18.72
C ALA A 11 -18.73 -24.47 -18.29
N LYS A 12 -18.24 -23.23 -18.19
CA LYS A 12 -19.09 -22.06 -17.93
C LYS A 12 -19.25 -21.25 -19.21
N ASP A 13 -20.48 -21.17 -19.71
CA ASP A 13 -20.80 -20.34 -20.88
C ASP A 13 -22.03 -19.48 -20.63
N LEU A 14 -21.96 -18.19 -20.97
CA LEU A 14 -23.01 -17.19 -20.74
C LEU A 14 -23.65 -17.23 -19.33
N GLY A 15 -22.92 -17.69 -18.31
CA GLY A 15 -23.40 -17.82 -16.93
C GLY A 15 -24.07 -19.15 -16.58
N LEU A 16 -24.26 -20.06 -17.53
CA LEU A 16 -24.66 -21.44 -17.32
C LEU A 16 -23.45 -22.30 -16.95
N LEU A 17 -23.66 -23.31 -16.11
CA LEU A 17 -22.65 -24.33 -15.82
C LEU A 17 -23.12 -25.63 -16.46
N MET A 18 -22.40 -26.04 -17.50
CA MET A 18 -22.67 -27.25 -18.25
C MET A 18 -21.75 -28.35 -17.74
N ASP A 19 -22.33 -29.47 -17.34
CA ASP A 19 -21.63 -30.70 -17.03
C ASP A 19 -21.52 -31.58 -18.28
N SER A 20 -20.59 -32.54 -18.25
CA SER A 20 -20.38 -33.51 -19.35
C SER A 20 -21.65 -34.29 -19.74
N HIS A 21 -22.60 -34.44 -18.83
CA HIS A 21 -23.85 -35.18 -19.03
C HIS A 21 -25.08 -34.30 -19.28
N LEU A 22 -24.92 -32.97 -19.35
CA LEU A 22 -26.02 -32.01 -19.49
C LEU A 22 -27.17 -32.21 -18.46
N SER A 23 -26.85 -32.70 -17.26
CA SER A 23 -27.81 -32.85 -16.16
C SER A 23 -28.13 -31.51 -15.50
N TYR A 24 -27.19 -30.56 -15.57
CA TYR A 24 -27.24 -29.23 -14.93
C TYR A 24 -27.38 -29.27 -13.40
N ASP A 25 -27.05 -30.37 -12.74
CA ASP A 25 -27.22 -30.55 -11.29
C ASP A 25 -26.52 -29.45 -10.48
N LYS A 26 -25.29 -29.10 -10.87
CA LYS A 26 -24.51 -28.05 -10.22
C LYS A 26 -25.09 -26.67 -10.48
N HIS A 27 -25.54 -26.40 -11.70
CA HIS A 27 -26.19 -25.15 -12.07
C HIS A 27 -27.47 -24.94 -11.26
N ILE A 28 -28.36 -25.93 -11.24
CA ILE A 28 -29.65 -25.87 -10.55
C ILE A 28 -29.47 -25.81 -9.04
N SER A 29 -28.53 -26.56 -8.47
CA SER A 29 -28.26 -26.49 -7.02
C SER A 29 -27.75 -25.11 -6.61
N ASN A 30 -26.91 -24.48 -7.42
CA ASN A 30 -26.45 -23.11 -7.20
C ASN A 30 -27.59 -22.09 -7.36
N LEU A 31 -28.43 -22.26 -8.39
CA LEU A 31 -29.60 -21.42 -8.67
C LEU A 31 -30.62 -21.49 -7.52
N VAL A 32 -30.97 -22.70 -7.09
CA VAL A 32 -31.87 -23.00 -5.96
C VAL A 32 -31.35 -22.35 -4.68
N SER A 33 -30.06 -22.54 -4.36
CA SER A 33 -29.45 -21.97 -3.16
C SER A 33 -29.48 -20.44 -3.17
N SER A 34 -29.20 -19.83 -4.32
CA SER A 34 -29.23 -18.38 -4.52
C SER A 34 -30.64 -17.80 -4.40
N CYS A 35 -31.63 -18.44 -5.02
CA CYS A 35 -33.03 -18.03 -4.99
C CYS A 35 -33.66 -18.20 -3.60
N LEU A 36 -33.40 -19.33 -2.94
CA LEU A 36 -33.91 -19.62 -1.60
C LEU A 36 -33.33 -18.64 -0.57
N TYR A 37 -32.04 -18.29 -0.67
CA TYR A 37 -31.44 -17.25 0.16
C TYR A 37 -32.18 -15.91 0.03
N LYS A 38 -32.59 -15.51 -1.18
CA LYS A 38 -33.37 -14.29 -1.43
C LYS A 38 -34.81 -14.40 -0.90
N LEU A 39 -35.51 -15.51 -1.15
CA LEU A 39 -36.87 -15.72 -0.62
C LEU A 39 -36.91 -15.71 0.91
N CYS A 40 -35.90 -16.30 1.58
CA CYS A 40 -35.80 -16.24 3.04
C CYS A 40 -35.59 -14.81 3.56
N GLN A 41 -34.91 -13.94 2.81
CA GLN A 41 -34.81 -12.52 3.16
C GLN A 41 -36.15 -11.82 2.99
N ILE A 42 -36.81 -12.01 1.85
CA ILE A 42 -38.11 -11.39 1.53
C ILE A 42 -39.18 -11.81 2.56
N ASN A 43 -39.27 -13.10 2.91
CA ASN A 43 -40.24 -13.60 3.89
C ASN A 43 -40.10 -12.97 5.29
N ARG A 44 -38.91 -12.46 5.65
CA ARG A 44 -38.69 -11.79 6.96
C ARG A 44 -39.24 -10.38 7.00
N VAL A 45 -39.21 -9.69 5.86
CA VAL A 45 -39.70 -8.31 5.73
C VAL A 45 -41.05 -8.25 5.02
N LYS A 46 -41.71 -9.39 4.80
CA LYS A 46 -42.95 -9.46 4.01
C LYS A 46 -44.09 -8.61 4.57
N ASN A 47 -44.13 -8.43 5.89
CA ASN A 47 -45.15 -7.63 6.57
C ASN A 47 -44.99 -6.12 6.28
N ASN A 48 -43.85 -5.70 5.72
CA ASN A 48 -43.58 -4.32 5.37
C ASN A 48 -44.12 -3.96 3.97
N PHE A 49 -44.52 -4.94 3.16
CA PHE A 49 -44.91 -4.74 1.76
C PHE A 49 -46.37 -5.18 1.52
N ASP A 50 -47.05 -4.52 0.58
CA ASP A 50 -48.32 -4.99 0.05
C ASP A 50 -48.13 -6.17 -0.93
N LYS A 51 -49.24 -6.86 -1.26
CA LYS A 51 -49.22 -8.04 -2.13
C LYS A 51 -48.71 -7.73 -3.54
N GLY A 52 -48.99 -6.53 -4.07
CA GLY A 52 -48.52 -6.09 -5.39
C GLY A 52 -47.00 -5.90 -5.40
N THR A 53 -46.47 -5.16 -4.43
CA THR A 53 -45.02 -4.94 -4.29
C THR A 53 -44.26 -6.24 -4.02
N LEU A 54 -44.81 -7.14 -3.19
CA LEU A 54 -44.22 -8.47 -2.96
C LEU A 54 -44.12 -9.29 -4.24
N THR A 55 -45.16 -9.26 -5.06
CA THR A 55 -45.17 -9.93 -6.36
C THR A 55 -44.08 -9.36 -7.25
N MET A 56 -43.96 -8.03 -7.35
CA MET A 56 -42.93 -7.37 -8.16
C MET A 56 -41.50 -7.69 -7.69
N ILE A 57 -41.23 -7.68 -6.38
CA ILE A 57 -39.91 -8.00 -5.81
C ILE A 57 -39.53 -9.46 -6.08
N ILE A 58 -40.47 -10.38 -5.86
CA ILE A 58 -40.23 -11.81 -6.11
C ILE A 58 -40.01 -12.07 -7.60
N THR A 59 -40.80 -11.44 -8.47
CA THR A 59 -40.66 -11.60 -9.92
C THR A 59 -39.31 -11.08 -10.41
N SER A 60 -38.90 -9.88 -9.97
CA SER A 60 -37.66 -9.24 -10.41
C SER A 60 -36.38 -9.88 -9.86
N LEU A 61 -36.38 -10.37 -8.61
CA LEU A 61 -35.16 -10.90 -7.98
C LEU A 61 -35.01 -12.42 -8.03
N VAL A 62 -36.13 -13.15 -8.13
CA VAL A 62 -36.17 -14.62 -8.03
C VAL A 62 -36.64 -15.23 -9.34
N ILE A 63 -37.81 -14.84 -9.84
CA ILE A 63 -38.39 -15.45 -11.06
C ILE A 63 -37.53 -15.14 -12.29
N SER A 64 -37.03 -13.90 -12.43
CA SER A 64 -36.12 -13.51 -13.51
C SER A 64 -34.89 -14.42 -13.63
N LYS A 65 -34.34 -14.87 -12.50
CA LYS A 65 -33.20 -15.80 -12.45
C LYS A 65 -33.60 -17.23 -12.74
N LEU A 66 -34.77 -17.64 -12.27
CA LEU A 66 -35.34 -18.97 -12.55
C LEU A 66 -35.70 -19.13 -14.04
N LEU A 67 -36.03 -18.05 -14.73
CA LEU A 67 -36.37 -18.08 -16.16
C LEU A 67 -35.16 -17.84 -17.08
N TYR A 68 -34.02 -17.41 -16.53
CA TYR A 68 -32.82 -17.16 -17.34
C TYR A 68 -32.32 -18.46 -17.99
N CYS A 69 -32.34 -18.47 -19.33
CA CYS A 69 -31.96 -19.62 -20.14
C CYS A 69 -32.68 -20.92 -19.78
N SER A 70 -33.91 -20.84 -19.24
CA SER A 70 -34.66 -22.04 -18.80
C SER A 70 -35.00 -22.98 -19.94
N THR A 71 -35.01 -22.52 -21.18
CA THR A 71 -35.14 -23.34 -22.38
C THR A 71 -33.97 -24.29 -22.61
N VAL A 72 -32.78 -23.95 -22.11
CA VAL A 72 -31.54 -24.73 -22.30
C VAL A 72 -31.44 -25.89 -21.30
N TRP A 73 -31.85 -25.65 -20.05
CA TRP A 73 -31.80 -26.65 -18.98
C TRP A 73 -33.17 -27.23 -18.61
N SER A 74 -34.22 -26.95 -19.38
CA SER A 74 -35.58 -27.49 -19.18
C SER A 74 -35.63 -29.02 -19.16
N ASN A 75 -34.72 -29.67 -19.88
CA ASN A 75 -34.60 -31.13 -19.97
C ASN A 75 -33.80 -31.76 -18.81
N THR A 76 -33.77 -31.11 -17.64
CA THR A 76 -33.08 -31.61 -16.44
C THR A 76 -33.84 -32.77 -15.78
N THR A 77 -33.25 -33.37 -14.75
CA THR A 77 -33.80 -34.50 -13.99
C THR A 77 -35.07 -34.14 -13.20
N CYS A 78 -35.96 -35.12 -13.00
CA CYS A 78 -37.19 -34.93 -12.21
C CYS A 78 -36.92 -34.46 -10.76
N THR A 79 -35.77 -34.84 -10.19
CA THR A 79 -35.34 -34.39 -8.86
C THR A 79 -35.05 -32.89 -8.84
N ASN A 80 -34.45 -32.34 -9.89
CA ASN A 80 -34.21 -30.91 -10.03
C ASN A 80 -35.49 -30.12 -10.27
N ILE A 81 -36.44 -30.66 -11.05
CA ILE A 81 -37.76 -30.06 -11.23
C ILE A 81 -38.50 -29.92 -9.89
N LYS A 82 -38.47 -30.96 -9.03
CA LYS A 82 -39.07 -30.89 -7.68
C LYS A 82 -38.43 -29.81 -6.81
N LYS A 83 -37.11 -29.62 -6.88
CA LYS A 83 -36.41 -28.54 -6.16
C LYS A 83 -36.87 -27.16 -6.63
N LEU A 84 -37.02 -26.95 -7.94
CA LEU A 84 -37.51 -25.70 -8.52
C LEU A 84 -38.97 -25.43 -8.14
N GLN A 85 -39.84 -26.45 -8.20
CA GLN A 85 -41.24 -26.34 -7.79
C GLN A 85 -41.37 -25.97 -6.30
N SER A 86 -40.51 -26.51 -5.44
CA SER A 86 -40.52 -26.15 -4.02
C SER A 86 -40.23 -24.67 -3.78
N ILE A 87 -39.37 -24.05 -4.59
CA ILE A 87 -39.06 -22.62 -4.51
C ILE A 87 -40.26 -21.79 -4.98
N GLN A 88 -40.89 -22.19 -6.08
CA GLN A 88 -42.09 -21.53 -6.61
C GLN A 88 -43.26 -21.62 -5.60
N ASN A 89 -43.49 -22.79 -5.01
CA ASN A 89 -44.51 -22.96 -3.97
C ASN A 89 -44.21 -22.10 -2.72
N PHE A 90 -42.94 -21.94 -2.35
CA PHE A 90 -42.55 -21.07 -1.24
C PHE A 90 -42.78 -19.59 -1.57
N ALA A 91 -42.49 -19.17 -2.80
CA ALA A 91 -42.79 -17.83 -3.30
C ALA A 91 -44.31 -17.55 -3.28
N CYS A 92 -45.13 -18.48 -3.77
CA CYS A 92 -46.59 -18.36 -3.72
C CYS A 92 -47.11 -18.24 -2.28
N LYS A 93 -46.60 -19.04 -1.34
CA LYS A 93 -46.99 -18.96 0.08
C LYS A 93 -46.65 -17.61 0.72
N ILE A 94 -45.56 -16.97 0.33
CA ILE A 94 -45.20 -15.62 0.81
C ILE A 94 -46.22 -14.59 0.30
N ILE A 95 -46.71 -14.76 -0.93
CA ILE A 95 -47.69 -13.85 -1.56
C ILE A 95 -49.12 -14.08 -1.01
N THR A 96 -49.52 -15.32 -0.71
CA THR A 96 -50.90 -15.65 -0.30
C THR A 96 -51.15 -15.60 1.21
N GLY A 97 -50.12 -15.71 2.05
CA GLY A 97 -50.25 -15.59 3.51
C GLY A 97 -50.95 -16.76 4.23
N SER A 98 -51.30 -17.84 3.52
CA SER A 98 -52.08 -18.97 4.04
C SER A 98 -51.37 -19.74 5.18
N LYS A 99 -52.13 -20.17 6.19
CA LYS A 99 -51.69 -21.02 7.31
C LYS A 99 -52.03 -22.51 7.06
N LYS A 100 -51.54 -23.39 7.92
CA LYS A 100 -51.40 -24.84 7.68
C LYS A 100 -52.69 -25.69 7.83
N TYR A 101 -53.83 -25.16 8.32
CA TYR A 101 -54.97 -25.99 8.80
C TYR A 101 -56.40 -25.59 8.35
N ASP A 102 -56.61 -25.00 7.18
CA ASP A 102 -57.93 -24.52 6.70
C ASP A 102 -58.93 -25.66 6.25
N HIS A 103 -58.89 -26.86 6.84
CA HIS A 103 -59.58 -28.07 6.31
C HIS A 103 -60.70 -28.67 7.18
N LEU A 104 -61.10 -28.07 8.30
CA LEU A 104 -62.07 -28.66 9.24
C LEU A 104 -63.52 -28.10 9.17
N GLU A 105 -63.72 -26.95 8.52
CA GLU A 105 -65.06 -26.39 8.17
C GLU A 105 -65.96 -27.31 7.29
N PRO A 106 -65.42 -28.11 6.35
CA PRO A 106 -66.22 -28.89 5.40
C PRO A 106 -66.97 -30.08 6.03
N GLU A 107 -66.43 -30.64 7.12
CA GLU A 107 -66.94 -31.87 7.74
C GLU A 107 -68.28 -31.64 8.45
N LYS A 108 -68.48 -30.44 9.01
CA LYS A 108 -69.74 -30.00 9.61
C LYS A 108 -70.87 -29.90 8.58
N ASN A 109 -70.58 -29.36 7.39
CA ASN A 109 -71.56 -29.20 6.32
C ASN A 109 -71.96 -30.53 5.64
N GLN A 110 -71.14 -31.58 5.74
CA GLN A 110 -71.48 -32.90 5.21
C GLN A 110 -72.55 -33.59 6.06
N LEU A 111 -72.48 -33.45 7.38
CA LEU A 111 -73.41 -34.10 8.31
C LEU A 111 -74.81 -33.47 8.25
N GLU A 112 -74.92 -32.15 8.09
CA GLU A 112 -76.20 -31.45 7.91
C GLU A 112 -76.90 -31.83 6.59
N ASN A 113 -76.12 -32.05 5.53
CA ASN A 113 -76.62 -32.47 4.22
C ASN A 113 -77.15 -33.91 4.21
N LEU A 114 -76.53 -34.82 4.97
CA LEU A 114 -77.00 -36.20 5.09
C LEU A 114 -78.38 -36.28 5.76
N LEU A 115 -78.63 -35.44 6.76
CA LEU A 115 -79.90 -35.41 7.51
C LEU A 115 -81.06 -34.88 6.66
N THR A 116 -80.84 -33.76 5.98
CA THR A 116 -81.89 -33.05 5.21
C THR A 116 -82.18 -33.69 3.86
N ASN A 117 -81.16 -34.18 3.14
CA ASN A 117 -81.37 -34.67 1.78
C ASN A 117 -81.70 -36.16 1.66
N ASN A 118 -81.22 -37.03 2.56
CA ASN A 118 -81.45 -38.47 2.42
C ASN A 118 -82.64 -38.97 3.25
N LEU A 119 -82.74 -38.57 4.52
CA LEU A 119 -83.68 -39.21 5.44
C LEU A 119 -85.08 -38.60 5.38
N MET A 120 -85.20 -37.26 5.29
CA MET A 120 -86.51 -36.59 5.21
C MET A 120 -87.20 -36.85 3.87
N LYS A 121 -86.48 -36.67 2.76
CA LYS A 121 -87.03 -36.91 1.41
C LYS A 121 -87.48 -38.37 1.19
N HIS A 122 -86.82 -39.34 1.83
CA HIS A 122 -87.20 -40.75 1.68
C HIS A 122 -88.43 -41.11 2.53
N ARG A 123 -88.55 -40.52 3.73
CA ARG A 123 -89.76 -40.58 4.56
C ARG A 123 -90.97 -39.99 3.82
N ASP A 124 -90.80 -38.82 3.21
CA ASP A 124 -91.89 -38.14 2.50
C ASP A 124 -92.32 -38.91 1.23
N LYS A 125 -91.38 -39.57 0.53
CA LYS A 125 -91.69 -40.47 -0.58
C LYS A 125 -92.47 -41.71 -0.17
N LEU A 126 -92.07 -42.36 0.92
CA LEU A 126 -92.76 -43.56 1.41
C LEU A 126 -94.18 -43.25 1.89
N LEU A 127 -94.42 -42.07 2.45
CA LEU A 127 -95.77 -41.58 2.78
C LEU A 127 -96.63 -41.43 1.52
N GLN A 128 -96.03 -40.93 0.44
CA GLN A 128 -96.72 -40.71 -0.83
C GLN A 128 -97.04 -42.04 -1.55
N GLU A 129 -96.11 -42.99 -1.56
CA GLU A 129 -96.31 -44.35 -2.11
C GLU A 129 -97.36 -45.14 -1.32
N LEU A 130 -97.46 -44.93 0.00
CA LEU A 130 -98.50 -45.53 0.85
C LEU A 130 -99.90 -44.98 0.54
N ASP A 131 -100.00 -43.70 0.24
CA ASP A 131 -101.26 -43.08 -0.18
C ASP A 131 -101.70 -43.58 -1.57
N GLU A 132 -100.76 -43.82 -2.49
CA GLU A 132 -101.04 -44.39 -3.82
C GLU A 132 -101.47 -45.87 -3.75
N MET A 133 -100.77 -46.71 -2.97
CA MET A 133 -101.11 -48.13 -2.81
C MET A 133 -102.41 -48.38 -2.03
N ALA A 134 -102.83 -47.46 -1.17
CA ALA A 134 -104.14 -47.51 -0.51
C ALA A 134 -105.31 -47.43 -1.51
N PHE A 135 -105.06 -46.94 -2.74
CA PHE A 135 -106.05 -46.82 -3.81
C PHE A 135 -106.11 -48.07 -4.71
N GLU A 136 -105.05 -48.88 -4.78
CA GLU A 136 -104.92 -50.05 -5.68
C GLU A 136 -105.40 -51.37 -5.09
N GLY A 137 -105.64 -51.45 -3.77
CA GLY A 137 -106.33 -52.59 -3.13
C GLY A 137 -105.47 -53.83 -2.83
N ASP A 138 -104.14 -53.74 -2.88
CA ASP A 138 -103.22 -54.84 -2.52
C ASP A 138 -102.89 -54.85 -1.00
N GLU A 139 -103.64 -55.64 -0.23
CA GLU A 139 -103.52 -55.69 1.25
C GLU A 139 -102.18 -56.27 1.77
N GLU A 140 -101.55 -57.20 1.03
CA GLU A 140 -100.29 -57.85 1.45
C GLU A 140 -99.07 -56.92 1.36
N GLN A 141 -98.93 -56.16 0.27
CA GLN A 141 -97.83 -55.20 0.10
C GLN A 141 -97.98 -53.99 1.04
N LEU A 142 -99.23 -53.57 1.27
CA LEU A 142 -99.56 -52.51 2.22
C LEU A 142 -99.14 -52.89 3.65
N SER A 143 -99.28 -54.16 4.03
CA SER A 143 -98.85 -54.66 5.34
C SER A 143 -97.32 -54.59 5.52
N SER A 144 -96.57 -55.07 4.53
CA SER A 144 -95.10 -55.03 4.52
C SER A 144 -94.56 -53.59 4.61
N LYS A 145 -95.15 -52.67 3.85
CA LYS A 145 -94.76 -51.25 3.86
C LYS A 145 -95.14 -50.52 5.15
N LYS A 146 -96.26 -50.90 5.79
CA LYS A 146 -96.62 -50.43 7.14
C LYS A 146 -95.63 -50.91 8.20
N GLU A 147 -95.12 -52.14 8.11
CA GLU A 147 -94.08 -52.65 9.01
C GLU A 147 -92.72 -51.94 8.80
N GLU A 148 -92.32 -51.70 7.54
CA GLU A 148 -91.12 -50.91 7.22
C GLU A 148 -91.24 -49.48 7.77
N LEU A 149 -92.42 -48.86 7.66
CA LEU A 149 -92.69 -47.52 8.17
C LEU A 149 -92.66 -47.48 9.71
N ALA A 150 -93.21 -48.50 10.38
CA ALA A 150 -93.13 -48.62 11.84
C ALA A 150 -91.69 -48.78 12.35
N SER A 151 -90.86 -49.57 11.65
CA SER A 151 -89.43 -49.71 11.94
C SER A 151 -88.68 -48.38 11.75
N LEU A 152 -88.98 -47.67 10.65
CA LEU A 152 -88.41 -46.35 10.37
C LEU A 152 -88.84 -45.29 11.40
N ASP A 153 -90.08 -45.28 11.84
CA ASP A 153 -90.57 -44.38 12.89
C ASP A 153 -89.94 -44.70 14.25
N GLY A 154 -89.67 -45.98 14.55
CA GLY A 154 -88.88 -46.39 15.72
C GLY A 154 -87.45 -45.84 15.70
N ARG A 155 -86.76 -45.92 14.54
CA ARG A 155 -85.43 -45.31 14.37
C ARG A 155 -85.49 -43.79 14.44
N HIS A 156 -86.49 -43.17 13.82
CA HIS A 156 -86.70 -41.72 13.85
C HIS A 156 -86.90 -41.23 15.27
N LYS A 157 -87.70 -41.93 16.09
CA LYS A 157 -87.90 -41.62 17.51
C LYS A 157 -86.61 -41.72 18.31
N THR A 158 -85.81 -42.77 18.09
CA THR A 158 -84.50 -42.94 18.75
C THR A 158 -83.52 -41.83 18.36
N ILE A 159 -83.49 -41.45 17.07
CA ILE A 159 -82.66 -40.35 16.57
C ILE A 159 -83.14 -39.00 17.12
N MET A 160 -84.45 -38.79 17.24
CA MET A 160 -85.05 -37.57 17.80
C MET A 160 -84.74 -37.42 19.29
N GLU A 161 -84.76 -38.51 20.06
CA GLU A 161 -84.32 -38.51 21.46
C GLU A 161 -82.82 -38.20 21.59
N ARG A 162 -81.98 -38.77 20.71
CA ARG A 162 -80.57 -38.39 20.62
C ARG A 162 -80.40 -36.91 20.26
N LEU A 163 -81.14 -36.41 19.26
CA LEU A 163 -81.11 -35.01 18.84
C LEU A 163 -81.51 -34.10 20.01
N LYS A 164 -82.53 -34.46 20.78
CA LYS A 164 -82.97 -33.71 21.96
C LYS A 164 -81.91 -33.70 23.06
N SER A 165 -81.24 -34.83 23.31
CA SER A 165 -80.13 -34.91 24.28
C SER A 165 -78.93 -34.08 23.84
N VAL A 166 -78.59 -34.11 22.54
CA VAL A 166 -77.52 -33.31 21.95
C VAL A 166 -77.89 -31.83 22.00
N ASN A 167 -79.13 -31.46 21.70
CA ASN A 167 -79.57 -30.07 21.72
C ASN A 167 -79.56 -29.49 23.15
N ARG A 168 -79.88 -30.31 24.17
CA ARG A 168 -79.72 -29.91 25.57
C ARG A 168 -78.27 -29.65 25.93
N ARG A 169 -77.35 -30.52 25.51
CA ARG A 169 -75.90 -30.34 25.69
C ARG A 169 -75.37 -29.13 24.92
N VAL A 170 -75.87 -28.90 23.70
CA VAL A 170 -75.56 -27.71 22.92
C VAL A 170 -75.97 -26.48 23.71
N ASN A 171 -77.21 -26.38 24.19
CA ASN A 171 -77.66 -25.22 24.97
C ASN A 171 -76.85 -24.97 26.25
N GLU A 172 -76.46 -26.02 26.96
CA GLU A 172 -75.63 -25.92 28.17
C GLU A 172 -74.22 -25.41 27.84
N VAL A 173 -73.61 -25.95 26.78
CA VAL A 173 -72.31 -25.48 26.26
C VAL A 173 -72.42 -24.05 25.73
N THR A 174 -73.50 -23.68 25.03
CA THR A 174 -73.75 -22.31 24.55
C THR A 174 -73.88 -21.33 25.72
N GLY A 175 -74.50 -21.75 26.85
CA GLY A 175 -74.56 -20.96 28.07
C GLY A 175 -73.19 -20.76 28.72
N GLN A 176 -72.36 -21.81 28.78
CA GLN A 176 -70.98 -21.73 29.28
C GLN A 176 -70.08 -20.89 28.36
N ILE A 177 -70.27 -20.99 27.04
CA ILE A 177 -69.59 -20.14 26.05
C ILE A 177 -69.95 -18.68 26.31
N LYS A 178 -71.24 -18.36 26.46
CA LYS A 178 -71.69 -16.98 26.70
C LYS A 178 -71.10 -16.40 28.00
N SER A 179 -71.11 -17.17 29.09
CA SER A 179 -70.47 -16.74 30.34
C SER A 179 -68.95 -16.57 30.20
N SER A 180 -68.29 -17.39 29.37
CA SER A 180 -66.86 -17.26 29.08
C SER A 180 -66.57 -16.07 28.17
N GLU A 181 -67.47 -15.74 27.25
CA GLU A 181 -67.40 -14.56 26.37
C GLU A 181 -67.53 -13.27 27.16
N ASP A 182 -68.48 -13.19 28.11
CA ASP A 182 -68.66 -12.03 29.00
C ASP A 182 -67.39 -11.81 29.85
N LEU A 183 -66.84 -12.87 30.46
CA LEU A 183 -65.57 -12.79 31.19
C LEU A 183 -64.42 -12.35 30.28
N LEU A 184 -64.38 -12.85 29.04
CA LEU A 184 -63.34 -12.49 28.08
C LEU A 184 -63.46 -11.02 27.63
N GLU A 185 -64.67 -10.47 27.60
CA GLU A 185 -64.91 -9.04 27.35
C GLU A 185 -64.44 -8.16 28.52
N ASP A 186 -64.70 -8.58 29.76
CA ASP A 186 -64.17 -7.90 30.96
C ASP A 186 -62.63 -7.97 31.02
N TRP A 187 -62.04 -9.13 30.74
CA TRP A 187 -60.59 -9.27 30.65
C TRP A 187 -60.00 -8.43 29.51
N LYS A 188 -60.69 -8.31 28.36
CA LYS A 188 -60.27 -7.41 27.27
C LYS A 188 -60.33 -5.93 27.69
N ASN A 189 -61.35 -5.52 28.44
CA ASN A 189 -61.47 -4.15 28.93
C ASN A 189 -60.36 -3.82 29.93
N THR A 190 -60.08 -4.72 30.88
CA THR A 190 -58.95 -4.55 31.82
C THR A 190 -57.59 -4.59 31.12
N GLU A 191 -57.42 -5.43 30.09
CA GLU A 191 -56.23 -5.45 29.24
C GLU A 191 -56.06 -4.10 28.51
N LYS A 192 -57.14 -3.55 27.95
CA LYS A 192 -57.14 -2.25 27.27
C LYS A 192 -56.73 -1.11 28.21
N ASP A 193 -57.27 -1.07 29.43
CA ASP A 193 -56.91 -0.07 30.44
C ASP A 193 -55.44 -0.20 30.89
N ARG A 194 -54.97 -1.44 31.12
CA ARG A 194 -53.56 -1.69 31.43
C ARG A 194 -52.65 -1.28 30.27
N ARG A 195 -53.08 -1.50 29.03
CA ARG A 195 -52.34 -1.08 27.83
C ARG A 195 -52.24 0.43 27.74
N LEU A 196 -53.31 1.18 28.02
CA LEU A 196 -53.27 2.64 28.05
C LEU A 196 -52.31 3.18 29.12
N ARG A 197 -52.34 2.62 30.34
CA ARG A 197 -51.39 2.98 31.39
C ARG A 197 -49.94 2.66 31.02
N LEU A 198 -49.70 1.48 30.43
CA LEU A 198 -48.38 1.11 29.91
C LEU A 198 -47.89 2.06 28.81
N GLU A 199 -48.80 2.58 27.98
CA GLU A 199 -48.45 3.56 26.94
C GLU A 199 -48.04 4.90 27.55
N ASP A 200 -48.73 5.37 28.58
CA ASP A 200 -48.38 6.61 29.30
C ASP A 200 -47.08 6.47 30.11
N ASP A 201 -46.87 5.33 30.76
CA ASP A 201 -45.60 4.99 31.42
C ASP A 201 -44.47 4.89 30.39
N SER A 202 -44.71 4.29 29.22
CA SER A 202 -43.74 4.24 28.12
C SER A 202 -43.35 5.64 27.64
N LYS A 203 -44.33 6.54 27.45
CA LYS A 203 -44.09 7.95 27.06
C LYS A 203 -43.27 8.71 28.10
N SER A 204 -43.55 8.50 29.39
CA SER A 204 -42.81 9.17 30.47
C SER A 204 -41.37 8.62 30.62
N VAL A 205 -41.18 7.30 30.50
CA VAL A 205 -39.86 6.67 30.44
C VAL A 205 -39.06 7.16 29.24
N GLU A 206 -39.69 7.31 28.07
CA GLU A 206 -39.05 7.82 26.86
C GLU A 206 -38.59 9.28 27.05
N LYS A 207 -39.40 10.15 27.66
CA LYS A 207 -39.00 11.53 28.01
C LYS A 207 -37.79 11.56 28.94
N ILE A 208 -37.77 10.71 29.97
CA ILE A 208 -36.64 10.63 30.92
C ILE A 208 -35.40 10.07 30.22
N ALA A 209 -35.56 9.03 29.40
CA ALA A 209 -34.46 8.42 28.63
C ALA A 209 -33.84 9.42 27.65
N ASN A 210 -34.66 10.22 26.95
CA ASN A 210 -34.19 11.27 26.06
C ASN A 210 -33.44 12.38 26.83
N LYS A 211 -33.99 12.84 27.96
CA LYS A 211 -33.30 13.84 28.81
C LYS A 211 -31.97 13.32 29.35
N LYS A 212 -31.95 12.06 29.80
CA LYS A 212 -30.72 11.38 30.24
C LYS A 212 -29.72 11.26 29.10
N SER A 213 -30.15 10.84 27.91
CA SER A 213 -29.31 10.71 26.72
C SER A 213 -28.65 12.04 26.35
N VAL A 214 -29.41 13.13 26.32
CA VAL A 214 -28.87 14.49 26.05
C VAL A 214 -27.85 14.90 27.11
N LEU A 215 -28.13 14.66 28.40
CA LEU A 215 -27.20 15.01 29.47
C LEU A 215 -25.93 14.15 29.47
N VAL A 216 -26.05 12.87 29.13
CA VAL A 216 -24.90 11.97 28.97
C VAL A 216 -24.03 12.42 27.80
N LYS A 217 -24.62 12.75 26.64
CA LYS A 217 -23.87 13.32 25.51
C LYS A 217 -23.14 14.60 25.88
N LYS A 218 -23.81 15.54 26.56
CA LYS A 218 -23.16 16.76 27.07
C LYS A 218 -22.02 16.47 28.05
N LYS A 219 -22.20 15.51 28.95
CA LYS A 219 -21.14 15.06 29.87
C LYS A 219 -19.97 14.44 29.12
N GLU A 220 -20.22 13.59 28.13
CA GLU A 220 -19.20 12.97 27.29
C GLU A 220 -18.43 14.00 26.47
N GLU A 221 -19.11 14.99 25.89
CA GLU A 221 -18.48 16.12 25.20
C GLU A 221 -17.58 16.93 26.15
N CYS A 222 -18.05 17.24 27.36
CA CYS A 222 -17.24 17.91 28.38
C CYS A 222 -16.03 17.04 28.78
N MET A 223 -16.21 15.74 29.00
CA MET A 223 -15.13 14.80 29.32
C MET A 223 -14.15 14.62 28.16
N LYS A 224 -14.62 14.71 26.91
CA LYS A 224 -13.76 14.69 25.73
C LYS A 224 -12.92 15.96 25.67
N LYS A 225 -13.53 17.14 25.84
CA LYS A 225 -12.82 18.43 25.93
C LYS A 225 -11.78 18.43 27.05
N ILE A 226 -12.09 17.87 28.22
CA ILE A 226 -11.14 17.74 29.33
C ILE A 226 -9.97 16.82 28.94
N ARG A 227 -10.22 15.68 28.28
CA ARG A 227 -9.15 14.79 27.81
C ARG A 227 -8.31 15.39 26.70
N GLU A 228 -8.92 16.15 25.78
CA GLU A 228 -8.22 16.87 24.70
C GLU A 228 -7.26 17.94 25.24
N LEU A 229 -7.55 18.52 26.40
CA LEU A 229 -6.67 19.48 27.08
C LEU A 229 -5.43 18.83 27.72
N GLY A 230 -5.34 17.49 27.77
CA GLY A 230 -4.18 16.74 28.24
C GLY A 230 -4.27 16.26 29.71
N SER A 231 -3.15 15.74 30.23
CA SER A 231 -3.06 15.24 31.60
C SER A 231 -2.91 16.40 32.59
N LEU A 232 -3.90 16.58 33.47
CA LEU A 232 -3.77 17.53 34.56
C LEU A 232 -2.72 17.04 35.57
N PRO A 233 -1.85 17.93 36.09
CA PRO A 233 -0.95 17.62 37.19
C PRO A 233 -1.71 17.11 38.41
N VAL A 234 -1.14 16.17 39.17
CA VAL A 234 -1.76 15.58 40.37
C VAL A 234 -2.12 16.65 41.41
N ASP A 235 -1.25 17.66 41.55
CA ASP A 235 -1.46 18.87 42.37
C ASP A 235 -2.77 19.63 42.08
N ALA A 236 -3.27 19.58 40.85
CA ALA A 236 -4.49 20.29 40.46
C ALA A 236 -5.73 19.68 41.13
N PHE A 237 -5.70 18.37 41.41
CA PHE A 237 -6.77 17.65 42.08
C PHE A 237 -6.77 17.82 43.60
N GLU A 238 -5.67 18.23 44.22
CA GLU A 238 -5.64 18.53 45.66
C GLU A 238 -5.97 19.99 45.94
N LYS A 239 -5.40 20.93 45.16
CA LYS A 239 -5.48 22.37 45.44
C LYS A 239 -6.84 23.01 45.13
N TYR A 240 -7.63 22.44 44.23
CA TYR A 240 -8.85 23.07 43.72
C TYR A 240 -10.15 22.29 43.97
N GLN A 241 -10.08 21.10 44.58
CA GLN A 241 -11.20 20.19 44.80
C GLN A 241 -12.30 20.78 45.70
N SER A 242 -11.93 21.59 46.69
CA SER A 242 -12.86 22.20 47.66
C SER A 242 -13.40 23.57 47.22
N THR A 243 -12.95 24.11 46.08
CA THR A 243 -13.34 25.45 45.64
C THR A 243 -14.66 25.44 44.87
N ASN A 244 -15.54 26.38 45.21
CA ASN A 244 -16.81 26.59 44.50
C ASN A 244 -16.57 27.00 43.02
N VAL A 245 -17.38 26.49 42.11
CA VAL A 245 -17.35 26.74 40.66
C VAL A 245 -17.28 28.23 40.32
N LYS A 246 -18.01 29.10 41.03
CA LYS A 246 -17.96 30.57 40.80
C LYS A 246 -16.58 31.16 41.11
N ALA A 247 -15.92 30.69 42.18
CA ALA A 247 -14.59 31.14 42.55
C ALA A 247 -13.53 30.61 41.56
N LEU A 248 -13.71 29.37 41.06
CA LEU A 248 -12.86 28.78 40.03
C LEU A 248 -12.89 29.59 38.74
N TRP A 249 -14.07 30.05 38.33
CA TRP A 249 -14.25 30.86 37.12
C TRP A 249 -13.52 32.20 37.23
N LYS A 250 -13.57 32.86 38.40
CA LYS A 250 -12.83 34.10 38.66
C LYS A 250 -11.31 33.91 38.62
N LYS A 251 -10.79 32.76 39.08
CA LYS A 251 -9.37 32.40 38.96
C LYS A 251 -8.99 32.13 37.51
N LEU A 252 -9.82 31.40 36.76
CA LEU A 252 -9.59 31.13 35.33
C LEU A 252 -9.51 32.44 34.52
N GLN A 253 -10.38 33.40 34.81
CA GLN A 253 -10.37 34.70 34.15
C GLN A 253 -9.05 35.45 34.38
N LYS A 254 -8.54 35.47 35.62
CA LYS A 254 -7.22 36.06 35.93
C LYS A 254 -6.08 35.38 35.18
N CYS A 255 -6.05 34.05 35.14
CA CYS A 255 -5.02 33.31 34.40
C CYS A 255 -5.08 33.59 32.89
N ASN A 256 -6.27 33.73 32.32
CA ASN A 256 -6.43 34.12 30.92
C ASN A 256 -5.95 35.56 30.66
N GLU A 257 -6.14 36.48 31.60
CA GLU A 257 -5.60 37.85 31.51
C GLU A 257 -4.06 37.86 31.56
N GLU A 258 -3.45 37.00 32.36
CA GLU A 258 -1.99 36.84 32.38
C GLU A 258 -1.46 36.19 31.10
N LEU A 259 -2.12 35.15 30.59
CA LEU A 259 -1.75 34.50 29.32
C LEU A 259 -1.82 35.46 28.12
N LYS A 260 -2.75 36.43 28.13
CA LYS A 260 -2.83 37.47 27.09
C LYS A 260 -1.57 38.34 27.02
N LYS A 261 -0.82 38.53 28.12
CA LYS A 261 0.45 39.27 28.12
C LYS A 261 1.55 38.57 27.31
N PHE A 262 1.44 37.25 27.16
CA PHE A 262 2.38 36.41 26.41
C PHE A 262 1.87 36.05 25.01
N SER A 263 1.04 36.90 24.40
CA SER A 263 0.44 36.67 23.07
C SER A 263 1.47 36.51 21.95
N HIS A 264 2.63 37.15 22.06
CA HIS A 264 3.66 37.21 21.01
C HIS A 264 4.87 36.29 21.22
N VAL A 265 4.74 35.25 22.06
CA VAL A 265 5.83 34.30 22.26
C VAL A 265 5.98 33.39 21.04
N ASN A 266 7.18 33.34 20.46
CA ASN A 266 7.50 32.46 19.35
C ASN A 266 7.53 30.98 19.81
N LYS A 267 6.45 30.26 19.55
CA LYS A 267 6.29 28.85 19.93
C LYS A 267 7.23 27.90 19.18
N LYS A 268 7.80 28.33 18.05
CA LYS A 268 8.76 27.56 17.25
C LYS A 268 10.22 27.89 17.57
N ALA A 269 10.48 28.74 18.56
CA ALA A 269 11.84 29.18 18.88
C ALA A 269 12.77 28.01 19.18
N LEU A 270 12.28 26.97 19.87
CA LEU A 270 13.08 25.78 20.18
C LEU A 270 13.45 24.99 18.91
N ASP A 271 12.46 24.68 18.06
CA ASP A 271 12.68 23.96 16.81
C ASP A 271 13.59 24.74 15.85
N GLN A 272 13.38 26.06 15.77
CA GLN A 272 14.22 26.97 14.98
C GLN A 272 15.64 27.01 15.53
N PHE A 273 15.81 27.06 16.85
CA PHE A 273 17.13 27.04 17.48
C PHE A 273 17.89 25.75 17.19
N VAL A 274 17.23 24.58 17.32
CA VAL A 274 17.85 23.29 17.01
C VAL A 274 18.23 23.21 15.53
N ASN A 275 17.32 23.53 14.62
CA ASN A 275 17.57 23.48 13.18
C ASN A 275 18.68 24.46 12.76
N PHE A 276 18.65 25.71 13.24
CA PHE A 276 19.68 26.69 12.91
C PHE A 276 21.04 26.35 13.55
N SER A 277 21.05 25.71 14.72
CA SER A 277 22.30 25.22 15.32
C SER A 277 22.94 24.11 14.48
N GLU A 278 22.14 23.15 14.01
CA GLU A 278 22.63 22.11 13.09
C GLU A 278 23.10 22.69 11.75
N GLN A 279 22.36 23.64 11.18
CA GLN A 279 22.77 24.32 9.95
C GLN A 279 24.08 25.09 10.12
N LYS A 280 24.23 25.78 11.25
CA LYS A 280 25.48 26.48 11.59
C LYS A 280 26.64 25.50 11.66
N GLU A 281 26.47 24.35 12.32
CA GLU A 281 27.52 23.34 12.42
C GLU A 281 27.92 22.78 11.04
N LYS A 282 26.94 22.50 10.17
CA LYS A 282 27.19 22.06 8.79
C LYS A 282 27.96 23.10 7.97
N LEU A 283 27.58 24.37 8.08
CA LEU A 283 28.27 25.46 7.38
C LEU A 283 29.69 25.67 7.90
N MET A 284 29.92 25.52 9.21
CA MET A 284 31.27 25.59 9.79
C MET A 284 32.16 24.46 9.26
N LYS A 285 31.66 23.21 9.21
CA LYS A 285 32.42 22.09 8.61
C LYS A 285 32.76 22.35 7.15
N ARG A 286 31.81 22.87 6.36
CA ARG A 286 32.04 23.21 4.96
C ARG A 286 33.07 24.33 4.79
N LYS A 287 33.08 25.32 5.69
CA LYS A 287 34.11 26.36 5.69
C LYS A 287 35.50 25.73 5.93
N ASP A 288 35.62 24.87 6.93
CA ASP A 288 36.90 24.23 7.27
C ASP A 288 37.42 23.35 6.11
N GLU A 289 36.52 22.67 5.40
CA GLU A 289 36.87 21.90 4.18
C GLU A 289 37.38 22.80 3.05
N VAL A 290 36.72 23.94 2.82
CA VAL A 290 37.13 24.91 1.80
C VAL A 290 38.48 25.53 2.16
N ASP A 291 38.70 25.90 3.42
CA ASP A 291 39.95 26.48 3.90
C ASP A 291 41.12 25.48 3.74
N LYS A 292 40.89 24.19 4.07
CA LYS A 292 41.86 23.11 3.80
C LYS A 292 42.12 22.92 2.31
N GLY A 293 41.08 22.98 1.48
CA GLY A 293 41.21 22.88 0.03
C GLY A 293 42.04 24.02 -0.56
N TYR A 294 41.81 25.25 -0.09
CA TYR A 294 42.60 26.42 -0.50
C TYR A 294 44.08 26.28 -0.12
N ALA A 295 44.37 25.82 1.11
CA ALA A 295 45.74 25.57 1.56
C ALA A 295 46.44 24.52 0.68
N ALA A 296 45.76 23.39 0.40
CA ALA A 296 46.31 22.31 -0.42
C ALA A 296 46.58 22.75 -1.87
N ILE A 297 45.69 23.56 -2.46
CA ILE A 297 45.89 24.11 -3.81
C ILE A 297 47.09 25.06 -3.84
N THR A 298 47.23 25.89 -2.80
CA THR A 298 48.35 26.84 -2.71
C THR A 298 49.69 26.11 -2.56
N GLU A 299 49.75 25.10 -1.70
CA GLU A 299 50.93 24.24 -1.55
C GLU A 299 51.28 23.51 -2.86
N LEU A 300 50.28 22.92 -3.53
CA LEU A 300 50.50 22.26 -4.82
C LEU A 300 51.02 23.25 -5.88
N MET A 301 50.49 24.47 -5.90
CA MET A 301 50.94 25.51 -6.81
C MET A 301 52.41 25.86 -6.56
N GLU A 302 52.83 26.00 -5.30
CA GLU A 302 54.24 26.24 -4.95
C GLU A 302 55.16 25.08 -5.39
N VAL A 303 54.73 23.83 -5.18
CA VAL A 303 55.49 22.63 -5.60
C VAL A 303 55.61 22.56 -7.13
N LEU A 304 54.53 22.81 -7.86
CA LEU A 304 54.54 22.83 -9.33
C LEU A 304 55.43 23.96 -9.85
N GLU A 305 55.41 25.11 -9.20
CA GLU A 305 56.22 26.26 -9.57
C GLU A 305 57.71 25.96 -9.37
N HIS A 306 58.11 25.37 -8.24
CA HIS A 306 59.49 24.91 -8.02
C HIS A 306 59.93 23.88 -9.08
N ARG A 307 59.08 22.90 -9.39
CA ARG A 307 59.37 21.88 -10.41
C ARG A 307 59.49 22.50 -11.81
N LYS A 308 58.67 23.50 -12.13
CA LYS A 308 58.76 24.27 -13.39
C LYS A 308 60.10 24.98 -13.51
N HIS A 309 60.56 25.66 -12.45
CA HIS A 309 61.86 26.33 -12.43
C HIS A 309 63.02 25.36 -12.67
N GLU A 310 63.02 24.24 -11.94
CA GLU A 310 64.07 23.22 -12.06
C GLU A 310 64.10 22.64 -13.48
N ALA A 311 62.94 22.34 -14.05
CA ALA A 311 62.82 21.88 -15.43
C ALA A 311 63.33 22.92 -16.45
N ILE A 312 63.01 24.21 -16.27
CA ILE A 312 63.50 25.29 -17.15
C ILE A 312 65.02 25.41 -17.09
N LEU A 313 65.62 25.41 -15.90
CA LEU A 313 67.08 25.50 -15.74
C LEU A 313 67.79 24.27 -16.29
N PHE A 314 67.24 23.08 -16.05
CA PHE A 314 67.78 21.83 -16.55
C PHE A 314 67.73 21.76 -18.08
N THR A 315 66.57 22.05 -18.69
CA THR A 315 66.41 22.07 -20.15
C THR A 315 67.29 23.14 -20.79
N PHE A 316 67.40 24.34 -20.22
CA PHE A 316 68.29 25.39 -20.73
C PHE A 316 69.76 24.95 -20.71
N LYS A 317 70.22 24.34 -19.61
CA LYS A 317 71.60 23.84 -19.49
C LYS A 317 71.88 22.76 -20.53
N GLN A 318 70.93 21.85 -20.74
CA GLN A 318 71.05 20.77 -21.73
C GLN A 318 71.09 21.30 -23.16
N VAL A 319 70.19 22.24 -23.51
CA VAL A 319 70.15 22.89 -24.83
C VAL A 319 71.41 23.71 -25.06
N SER A 320 71.90 24.45 -24.05
CA SER A 320 73.15 25.21 -24.18
C SER A 320 74.36 24.31 -24.43
N TYR A 321 74.45 23.17 -23.75
CA TYR A 321 75.54 22.22 -23.97
C TYR A 321 75.49 21.62 -25.39
N ASN A 322 74.31 21.16 -25.81
CA ASN A 322 74.10 20.59 -27.13
C ASN A 322 74.29 21.63 -28.25
N PHE A 323 73.94 22.89 -28.02
CA PHE A 323 74.15 23.98 -28.97
C PHE A 323 75.63 24.27 -29.20
N THR A 324 76.43 24.33 -28.13
CA THR A 324 77.89 24.48 -28.27
C THR A 324 78.51 23.30 -29.02
N ALA A 325 78.02 22.08 -28.78
CA ALA A 325 78.50 20.88 -29.47
C ALA A 325 78.16 20.88 -30.97
N VAL A 326 76.89 21.09 -31.32
CA VAL A 326 76.40 21.15 -32.71
C VAL A 326 77.09 22.27 -33.48
N PHE A 327 77.20 23.47 -32.88
CA PHE A 327 77.81 24.60 -33.56
C PHE A 327 79.31 24.37 -33.86
N LYS A 328 80.03 23.68 -32.97
CA LYS A 328 81.44 23.32 -33.19
C LYS A 328 81.60 22.27 -34.29
N GLU A 329 80.61 21.40 -34.45
CA GLU A 329 80.56 20.39 -35.51
C GLU A 329 80.29 21.03 -36.89
N LEU A 330 79.35 21.98 -36.95
CA LEU A 330 79.03 22.74 -38.16
C LEU A 330 80.10 23.79 -38.54
N VAL A 331 80.78 24.37 -37.55
CA VAL A 331 81.84 25.39 -37.74
C VAL A 331 83.09 24.99 -36.92
N PRO A 332 84.07 24.30 -37.51
CA PRO A 332 85.23 23.73 -36.79
C PRO A 332 86.07 24.74 -35.99
N HIS A 333 86.07 26.01 -36.42
CA HIS A 333 86.83 27.10 -35.80
C HIS A 333 85.96 28.10 -35.01
N GLY A 334 84.66 27.83 -34.89
CA GLY A 334 83.70 28.69 -34.22
C GLY A 334 83.42 28.29 -32.76
N LYS A 335 82.81 29.20 -32.00
CA LYS A 335 82.26 28.96 -30.66
C LYS A 335 80.90 29.66 -30.53
N ALA A 336 79.94 29.00 -29.91
CA ALA A 336 78.62 29.56 -29.63
C ALA A 336 78.13 29.17 -28.24
N ASN A 337 77.55 30.13 -27.52
CA ASN A 337 77.01 29.96 -26.18
C ASN A 337 75.63 30.61 -26.07
N LEU A 338 74.71 29.97 -25.33
CA LEU A 338 73.42 30.54 -24.94
C LEU A 338 73.54 31.18 -23.56
N VAL A 339 72.98 32.38 -23.40
CA VAL A 339 72.98 33.13 -22.13
C VAL A 339 71.55 33.50 -21.78
N MET A 340 71.09 33.08 -20.60
CA MET A 340 69.76 33.41 -20.09
C MET A 340 69.74 34.86 -19.59
N LYS A 341 68.80 35.68 -20.08
CA LYS A 341 68.59 37.05 -19.61
C LYS A 341 67.59 37.06 -18.46
N THR A 342 67.97 37.72 -17.37
CA THR A 342 67.06 37.99 -16.26
C THR A 342 66.64 39.46 -16.26
N GLU A 343 65.39 39.75 -15.93
CA GLU A 343 64.94 41.12 -15.65
C GLU A 343 65.39 41.50 -14.23
N GLY A 344 66.58 42.10 -14.14
CA GLY A 344 67.02 42.84 -12.97
C GLY A 344 67.11 44.33 -13.32
N PRO A 345 66.84 45.25 -12.37
CA PRO A 345 66.94 46.68 -12.64
C PRO A 345 68.39 47.03 -12.98
N SER A 346 68.56 47.75 -14.08
CA SER A 346 69.81 48.42 -14.44
C SER A 346 70.22 49.39 -13.32
N ASN A 347 71.32 49.11 -12.62
CA ASN A 347 72.15 50.13 -11.98
C ASN A 347 73.56 50.03 -12.60
N PRO A 348 74.12 51.14 -13.11
CA PRO A 348 75.55 51.25 -13.35
C PRO A 348 76.27 51.46 -12.00
N ASP A 349 77.53 51.07 -11.95
CA ASP A 349 78.49 51.33 -10.87
C ASP A 349 78.29 50.49 -9.58
N ASP A 350 79.04 49.39 -9.43
CA ASP A 350 80.10 49.36 -8.41
C ASP A 350 81.05 48.19 -8.63
N ASP A 351 82.32 48.49 -8.38
CA ASP A 351 83.50 47.70 -8.65
C ASP A 351 83.85 46.82 -7.44
N SER A 352 84.53 45.70 -7.69
CA SER A 352 85.50 45.10 -6.77
C SER A 352 85.07 44.51 -5.39
N ASN A 353 85.13 43.17 -5.36
CA ASN A 353 85.98 42.37 -4.47
C ASN A 353 85.38 41.57 -3.28
N SER A 354 85.70 40.27 -3.32
CA SER A 354 86.09 39.36 -2.23
C SER A 354 85.11 38.91 -1.12
N GLN A 355 84.97 37.57 -1.10
CA GLN A 355 85.16 36.65 0.05
C GLN A 355 83.98 36.24 0.94
N GLN A 356 83.77 34.91 0.93
CA GLN A 356 83.59 33.99 2.08
C GLN A 356 82.37 34.19 2.99
N SER A 357 81.39 33.28 2.95
CA SER A 357 81.33 32.01 3.73
C SER A 357 80.79 32.18 5.16
N SER A 358 80.02 31.15 5.55
CA SER A 358 79.67 30.70 6.90
C SER A 358 78.46 31.32 7.64
N SER A 359 77.37 30.53 7.61
CA SER A 359 76.68 29.96 8.78
C SER A 359 76.91 30.59 10.16
N GLN A 360 75.81 30.93 10.86
CA GLN A 360 75.60 30.53 12.25
C GLN A 360 74.14 30.66 12.71
N GLN A 361 73.71 29.65 13.46
CA GLN A 361 72.44 29.50 14.14
C GLN A 361 72.34 30.40 15.39
N SER A 362 71.12 30.72 15.83
CA SER A 362 70.53 30.35 17.14
C SER A 362 69.69 31.44 17.83
N LYS A 363 68.45 31.06 18.20
CA LYS A 363 67.79 31.17 19.54
C LYS A 363 67.56 32.59 20.12
N ASP A 364 66.49 32.93 20.85
CA ASP A 364 65.27 32.31 21.39
C ASP A 364 64.38 33.49 21.90
N ASP A 365 63.15 33.15 22.28
CA ASP A 365 62.33 33.79 23.35
C ASP A 365 61.34 34.95 23.06
N GLY A 366 60.04 34.59 23.07
CA GLY A 366 59.07 34.96 24.13
C GLY A 366 58.53 36.40 24.28
N GLY A 367 57.21 36.57 24.14
CA GLY A 367 56.44 37.53 24.96
C GLY A 367 55.40 38.43 24.26
N GLU A 368 54.14 38.30 24.66
CA GLU A 368 52.89 38.86 24.11
C GLU A 368 52.69 40.38 24.27
N SER A 369 51.98 41.05 23.35
CA SER A 369 50.59 41.55 23.54
C SER A 369 50.14 42.66 22.56
N SER A 370 48.99 42.38 21.93
CA SER A 370 47.82 43.24 21.68
C SER A 370 47.86 44.47 20.75
N GLN A 371 47.10 44.34 19.65
CA GLN A 371 46.18 45.31 18.99
C GLN A 371 46.81 46.56 18.35
N SER A 372 46.54 46.96 17.11
CA SER A 372 45.26 47.02 16.39
C SER A 372 45.48 47.32 14.89
N GLN A 373 44.66 46.66 14.06
CA GLN A 373 44.09 47.06 12.76
C GLN A 373 44.76 48.22 11.98
N SER A 374 45.25 47.93 10.77
CA SER A 374 44.63 48.36 9.50
C SER A 374 45.54 48.10 8.28
N SER A 375 44.97 47.38 7.32
CA SER A 375 45.19 47.43 5.87
C SER A 375 46.40 48.23 5.35
N SER A 376 47.42 47.50 4.87
CA SER A 376 48.10 47.87 3.63
C SER A 376 48.80 46.65 3.03
N SER A 377 48.59 46.50 1.73
CA SER A 377 48.97 45.39 0.87
C SER A 377 50.46 45.02 1.00
N GLN A 378 50.77 43.90 1.66
CA GLN A 378 52.09 43.30 1.62
C GLN A 378 52.19 42.38 0.41
N SER A 379 52.79 42.92 -0.65
CA SER A 379 53.86 42.31 -1.42
C SER A 379 53.85 40.78 -1.47
N GLN A 380 53.05 40.21 -2.38
CA GLN A 380 53.31 38.86 -2.88
C GLN A 380 54.76 38.82 -3.38
N SER A 381 55.59 38.02 -2.72
CA SER A 381 56.91 37.64 -3.21
C SER A 381 56.74 37.01 -4.59
N LYS A 382 57.05 37.77 -5.65
CA LYS A 382 57.11 37.24 -7.01
C LYS A 382 58.03 36.02 -7.01
N LEU A 383 57.46 34.86 -7.35
CA LEU A 383 58.17 33.60 -7.51
C LEU A 383 59.22 33.73 -8.65
N PRO A 384 60.32 32.97 -8.61
CA PRO A 384 61.52 33.26 -9.39
C PRO A 384 61.43 33.11 -10.93
N THR A 385 60.32 32.67 -11.52
CA THR A 385 60.21 32.40 -12.97
C THR A 385 59.86 33.65 -13.74
N ASP A 386 59.21 34.59 -13.06
CA ASP A 386 58.91 35.92 -13.59
C ASP A 386 60.19 36.77 -13.72
N LYS A 387 61.35 36.21 -13.39
CA LYS A 387 62.66 36.87 -13.55
C LYS A 387 63.28 36.64 -14.92
N PHE A 388 62.79 35.73 -15.76
CA PHE A 388 63.41 35.44 -17.06
C PHE A 388 62.79 36.27 -18.18
N SER A 389 63.58 37.14 -18.82
CA SER A 389 63.13 38.00 -19.94
C SER A 389 63.30 37.33 -21.31
N GLY A 390 64.28 36.42 -21.43
CA GLY A 390 64.59 35.76 -22.69
C GLY A 390 65.98 35.14 -22.72
N VAL A 391 66.45 34.78 -23.92
CA VAL A 391 67.77 34.16 -24.14
C VAL A 391 68.54 34.97 -25.18
N SER A 392 69.83 35.24 -24.91
CA SER A 392 70.79 35.81 -25.87
C SER A 392 71.68 34.71 -26.42
N ILE A 393 72.03 34.82 -27.70
CA ILE A 393 72.96 33.92 -28.38
C ILE A 393 74.23 34.70 -28.67
N LYS A 394 75.37 34.23 -28.14
CA LYS A 394 76.70 34.82 -28.40
C LYS A 394 77.50 33.86 -29.27
N VAL A 395 77.91 34.33 -30.45
CA VAL A 395 78.64 33.49 -31.42
C VAL A 395 79.93 34.13 -31.90
N SER A 396 80.92 33.30 -32.23
CA SER A 396 82.18 33.69 -32.86
C SER A 396 82.54 32.68 -33.93
N PHE A 397 82.85 33.16 -35.14
CA PHE A 397 83.18 32.33 -36.31
C PHE A 397 84.69 32.27 -36.59
N THR A 398 85.50 33.10 -35.91
CA THR A 398 86.93 33.29 -36.22
C THR A 398 87.82 33.03 -35.01
N GLY A 399 88.19 31.78 -34.73
CA GLY A 399 89.31 31.45 -33.83
C GLY A 399 89.12 31.78 -32.33
N LYS A 400 90.04 31.28 -31.50
CA LYS A 400 89.85 31.16 -30.03
C LYS A 400 89.81 32.48 -29.24
N SER A 401 90.18 33.63 -29.83
CA SER A 401 90.26 34.94 -29.16
C SER A 401 89.48 36.07 -29.84
N ALA A 402 88.61 35.79 -30.82
CA ALA A 402 87.80 36.84 -31.44
C ALA A 402 86.56 37.19 -30.59
N GLU A 403 86.21 38.48 -30.54
CA GLU A 403 85.03 39.01 -29.86
C GLU A 403 83.76 38.28 -30.29
N THR A 404 82.97 37.87 -29.30
CA THR A 404 81.64 37.28 -29.54
C THR A 404 80.71 38.36 -30.08
N ARG A 405 80.10 38.09 -31.24
CA ARG A 405 79.17 39.02 -31.91
C ARG A 405 77.73 38.70 -31.54
N GLU A 406 76.91 39.75 -31.46
CA GLU A 406 75.45 39.65 -31.34
C GLU A 406 74.83 39.31 -32.70
N MET A 407 73.64 38.70 -32.69
CA MET A 407 72.98 38.17 -33.90
C MET A 407 72.83 39.21 -35.02
N ASN A 408 72.59 40.49 -34.70
CA ASN A 408 72.41 41.55 -35.68
C ASN A 408 73.65 41.83 -36.53
N GLN A 409 74.84 41.51 -36.04
CA GLN A 409 76.14 41.80 -36.67
C GLN A 409 76.64 40.68 -37.61
N LEU A 410 75.81 39.66 -37.87
CA LEU A 410 76.15 38.48 -38.68
C LEU A 410 75.61 38.58 -40.12
N SER A 411 76.31 37.94 -41.06
CA SER A 411 75.84 37.76 -42.45
C SER A 411 74.58 36.88 -42.52
N GLY A 412 73.80 37.00 -43.60
CA GLY A 412 72.58 36.19 -43.80
C GLY A 412 72.81 34.69 -43.68
N GLY A 413 73.86 34.16 -44.34
CA GLY A 413 74.22 32.74 -44.23
C GLY A 413 74.70 32.31 -42.85
N GLN A 414 75.39 33.21 -42.12
CA GLN A 414 75.82 32.95 -40.75
C GLN A 414 74.62 32.90 -39.79
N LYS A 415 73.62 33.76 -39.99
CA LYS A 415 72.35 33.73 -39.23
C LYS A 415 71.59 32.44 -39.47
N SER A 416 71.48 31.99 -40.73
CA SER A 416 70.84 30.72 -41.07
C SER A 416 71.55 29.53 -40.43
N LEU A 417 72.89 29.52 -40.40
CA LEU A 417 73.66 28.44 -39.76
C LEU A 417 73.49 28.42 -38.23
N VAL A 418 73.45 29.58 -37.57
CA VAL A 418 73.16 29.68 -36.13
C VAL A 418 71.75 29.19 -35.81
N ALA A 419 70.77 29.51 -36.65
CA ALA A 419 69.40 29.04 -36.50
C ALA A 419 69.29 27.51 -36.66
N LEU A 420 69.92 26.94 -37.69
CA LEU A 420 69.98 25.49 -37.89
C LEU A 420 70.68 24.77 -36.74
N ALA A 421 71.80 25.32 -36.25
CA ALA A 421 72.51 24.78 -35.09
C ALA A 421 71.63 24.77 -33.82
N LEU A 422 70.81 25.80 -33.63
CA LEU A 422 69.87 25.86 -32.51
C LEU A 422 68.74 24.83 -32.65
N ILE A 423 68.16 24.68 -33.85
CA ILE A 423 67.12 23.67 -34.11
C ILE A 423 67.66 22.26 -33.85
N PHE A 424 68.85 21.93 -34.35
CA PHE A 424 69.48 20.64 -34.10
C PHE A 424 69.89 20.42 -32.64
N ALA A 425 70.28 21.47 -31.93
CA ALA A 425 70.57 21.39 -30.50
C ALA A 425 69.32 21.05 -29.68
N ILE A 426 68.18 21.65 -30.03
CA ILE A 426 66.87 21.34 -29.44
C ILE A 426 66.49 19.90 -29.78
N GLN A 427 66.62 19.49 -31.04
CA GLN A 427 66.36 18.11 -31.46
C GLN A 427 67.21 17.06 -30.72
N ARG A 428 68.49 17.37 -30.40
CA ARG A 428 69.34 16.47 -29.58
C ARG A 428 68.91 16.39 -28.11
N CYS A 429 68.14 17.35 -27.62
CA CYS A 429 67.60 17.33 -26.26
C CYS A 429 66.23 16.65 -26.21
N ASP A 430 65.35 17.01 -27.13
CA ASP A 430 63.98 16.53 -27.23
C ASP A 430 63.59 16.42 -28.72
N PRO A 431 63.62 15.22 -29.32
CA PRO A 431 63.39 15.03 -30.74
C PRO A 431 61.90 15.24 -31.07
N ALA A 432 61.61 16.20 -31.95
CA ALA A 432 60.28 16.39 -32.51
C ALA A 432 60.00 15.32 -33.59
N PRO A 433 58.76 14.84 -33.71
CA PRO A 433 58.40 13.74 -34.61
C PRO A 433 58.57 14.05 -36.11
N PHE A 434 58.60 15.34 -36.50
CA PHE A 434 58.92 15.75 -37.86
C PHE A 434 59.47 17.18 -37.88
N TYR A 435 60.32 17.46 -38.86
CA TYR A 435 60.80 18.81 -39.20
C TYR A 435 60.60 19.04 -40.70
N LEU A 436 60.12 20.22 -41.07
CA LEU A 436 60.00 20.66 -42.46
C LEU A 436 60.88 21.89 -42.65
N PHE A 437 61.88 21.78 -43.52
CA PHE A 437 62.76 22.90 -43.87
C PHE A 437 62.40 23.38 -45.28
N ASP A 438 62.13 24.67 -45.42
CA ASP A 438 61.80 25.31 -46.69
C ASP A 438 62.94 26.24 -47.09
N GLU A 439 63.52 26.04 -48.27
CA GLU A 439 64.55 26.87 -48.92
C GLU A 439 65.77 27.28 -48.04
N ILE A 440 66.15 26.45 -47.06
CA ILE A 440 67.24 26.78 -46.10
C ILE A 440 68.64 26.88 -46.73
N ASP A 441 68.83 26.36 -47.95
CA ASP A 441 70.12 26.29 -48.63
C ASP A 441 70.44 27.52 -49.51
N GLN A 442 69.46 28.39 -49.76
CA GLN A 442 69.62 29.61 -50.57
C GLN A 442 70.66 30.58 -50.00
N ALA A 443 70.77 30.64 -48.67
CA ALA A 443 71.68 31.55 -47.97
C ALA A 443 73.00 30.87 -47.52
N LEU A 444 73.17 29.56 -47.77
CA LEU A 444 74.32 28.78 -47.30
C LEU A 444 75.36 28.55 -48.40
N ASP A 445 76.63 28.79 -48.06
CA ASP A 445 77.76 28.47 -48.93
C ASP A 445 77.89 26.95 -49.13
N PRO A 446 78.47 26.49 -50.25
CA PRO A 446 78.61 25.06 -50.56
C PRO A 446 79.26 24.24 -49.43
N GLN A 447 80.26 24.80 -48.73
CA GLN A 447 80.95 24.14 -47.63
C GLN A 447 80.05 23.89 -46.41
N TYR A 448 79.20 24.86 -46.05
CA TYR A 448 78.25 24.72 -44.95
C TYR A 448 77.08 23.81 -45.33
N ARG A 449 76.69 23.81 -46.61
CA ARG A 449 75.65 22.91 -47.14
C ARG A 449 76.05 21.45 -47.01
N THR A 450 77.30 21.11 -47.32
CA THR A 450 77.84 19.75 -47.11
C THR A 450 77.86 19.38 -45.63
N SER A 451 78.33 20.28 -44.76
CA SER A 451 78.40 20.01 -43.31
C SER A 451 77.01 19.82 -42.68
N VAL A 452 76.01 20.59 -43.12
CA VAL A 452 74.62 20.47 -42.70
C VAL A 452 74.01 19.16 -43.23
N ALA A 453 74.26 18.80 -44.49
CA ALA A 453 73.79 17.54 -45.08
C ALA A 453 74.37 16.32 -44.34
N ASP A 454 75.66 16.34 -44.02
CA ASP A 454 76.30 15.26 -43.26
C ASP A 454 75.68 15.11 -41.86
N GLU A 455 75.37 16.23 -41.18
CA GLU A 455 74.67 16.18 -39.88
C GLU A 455 73.22 15.67 -40.01
N PHE A 456 72.52 16.00 -41.10
CA PHE A 456 71.17 15.49 -41.40
C PHE A 456 71.19 13.97 -41.64
N PHE A 457 72.07 13.48 -42.51
CA PHE A 457 72.12 12.07 -42.89
C PHE A 457 72.61 11.17 -41.76
N ALA A 458 73.51 11.65 -40.89
CA ALA A 458 73.95 10.89 -39.72
C ALA A 458 72.83 10.59 -38.69
N LYS A 459 71.67 11.27 -38.78
CA LYS A 459 70.56 11.14 -37.80
C LYS A 459 69.28 10.47 -38.34
N ILE A 460 69.13 10.28 -39.65
CA ILE A 460 67.91 9.72 -40.26
C ILE A 460 67.77 8.18 -40.08
N ASP A 461 68.83 7.47 -39.70
CA ASP A 461 68.82 6.00 -39.61
C ASP A 461 68.07 5.38 -38.40
N LEU A 462 67.45 6.17 -37.51
CA LEU A 462 66.97 5.63 -36.23
C LEU A 462 65.45 5.57 -35.97
N GLU A 463 64.55 6.33 -36.62
CA GLU A 463 63.11 6.25 -36.27
C GLU A 463 62.18 6.40 -37.48
N GLY A 464 61.60 5.28 -37.93
CA GLY A 464 60.58 5.22 -38.98
C GLY A 464 59.15 5.34 -38.45
N ILE A 465 58.30 6.11 -39.14
CA ILE A 465 56.84 6.19 -38.88
C ILE A 465 56.08 6.20 -40.20
N CYS A 466 55.10 5.30 -40.35
CA CYS A 466 53.90 5.54 -41.18
C CYS A 466 52.67 4.84 -40.58
N ALA A 467 51.53 5.53 -40.61
CA ALA A 467 50.30 5.33 -39.84
C ALA A 467 49.27 4.36 -40.46
N THR A 468 48.38 3.76 -39.66
CA THR A 468 47.00 3.38 -40.08
C THR A 468 45.98 3.38 -38.93
N ALA A 469 44.71 3.59 -39.30
CA ALA A 469 43.54 4.01 -38.52
C ALA A 469 42.65 2.90 -37.90
N GLU A 470 41.77 3.31 -36.98
CA GLU A 470 40.86 2.50 -36.13
C GLU A 470 39.60 1.93 -36.85
N LYS A 471 39.06 0.80 -36.34
CA LYS A 471 37.77 0.16 -36.73
C LYS A 471 36.76 0.18 -35.58
N GLY A 472 35.49 0.44 -35.88
CA GLY A 472 34.34 0.41 -34.96
C GLY A 472 33.74 -0.99 -34.69
N GLU A 473 33.10 -1.13 -33.52
CA GLU A 473 32.53 -2.38 -32.97
C GLU A 473 31.06 -2.66 -33.35
N THR A 474 30.69 -3.94 -33.39
CA THR A 474 29.34 -4.47 -33.67
C THR A 474 28.63 -4.93 -32.39
N ARG A 475 27.36 -4.55 -32.17
CA ARG A 475 26.55 -4.97 -31.00
C ARG A 475 25.94 -6.36 -31.20
N LYS A 476 26.08 -7.25 -30.20
CA LYS A 476 25.61 -8.65 -30.20
C LYS A 476 24.15 -8.79 -29.68
N ARG A 477 23.43 -9.82 -30.16
CA ARG A 477 22.00 -10.13 -29.86
C ARG A 477 21.72 -10.64 -28.44
N PHE A 478 22.72 -11.22 -27.78
CA PHE A 478 22.62 -11.75 -26.43
C PHE A 478 23.59 -10.97 -25.55
N ALA A 479 23.07 -10.39 -24.46
CA ALA A 479 23.89 -9.76 -23.44
C ALA A 479 24.59 -10.84 -22.62
N GLU A 480 25.84 -10.58 -22.22
CA GLU A 480 26.51 -11.39 -21.21
C GLU A 480 25.81 -11.13 -19.87
N VAL A 481 25.15 -12.15 -19.34
CA VAL A 481 24.41 -12.09 -18.08
C VAL A 481 25.34 -12.62 -16.98
N THR A 482 25.67 -11.78 -16.01
CA THR A 482 26.43 -12.16 -14.81
C THR A 482 25.54 -12.94 -13.83
N GLN A 483 26.15 -13.69 -12.91
CA GLN A 483 25.42 -14.39 -11.85
C GLN A 483 24.56 -13.42 -11.01
N GLU A 484 25.02 -12.18 -10.83
CA GLU A 484 24.29 -11.11 -10.14
C GLU A 484 22.98 -10.73 -10.85
N ASN A 485 22.98 -10.67 -12.18
CA ASN A 485 21.77 -10.39 -12.97
C ASN A 485 20.76 -11.55 -12.86
N ILE A 486 21.25 -12.79 -12.73
CA ILE A 486 20.40 -13.98 -12.48
C ILE A 486 19.82 -13.91 -11.07
N ASP A 487 20.60 -13.52 -10.08
CA ASP A 487 20.16 -13.37 -8.69
C ASP A 487 19.15 -12.22 -8.53
N GLU A 488 19.31 -11.12 -9.27
CA GLU A 488 18.34 -10.02 -9.32
C GLU A 488 16.99 -10.48 -9.89
N LEU A 489 17.01 -11.23 -11.00
CA LEU A 489 15.82 -11.84 -11.60
C LEU A 489 15.14 -12.86 -10.69
N LEU A 490 15.92 -13.69 -9.98
CA LEU A 490 15.38 -14.64 -8.99
C LEU A 490 14.78 -13.90 -7.79
N SER A 491 15.34 -12.75 -7.42
CA SER A 491 14.78 -11.92 -6.35
C SER A 491 13.38 -11.39 -6.74
N ASP A 492 13.11 -11.12 -8.01
CA ASP A 492 11.84 -10.55 -8.49
C ASP A 492 10.65 -11.52 -8.54
N VAL A 493 10.90 -12.81 -8.29
CA VAL A 493 9.84 -13.83 -8.14
C VAL A 493 8.86 -13.47 -7.00
N GLN A 494 9.33 -12.74 -5.98
CA GLN A 494 8.47 -12.29 -4.87
C GLN A 494 8.11 -10.82 -4.98
N SER A 495 6.80 -10.53 -4.90
CA SER A 495 6.33 -9.15 -4.84
C SER A 495 6.94 -8.37 -3.67
N LYS A 496 7.19 -7.07 -3.87
CA LYS A 496 7.79 -6.17 -2.86
C LYS A 496 7.09 -6.26 -1.49
N ASN A 497 5.75 -6.35 -1.48
CA ASN A 497 4.96 -6.49 -0.26
C ASN A 497 5.21 -7.83 0.47
N THR A 498 5.45 -8.90 -0.27
CA THR A 498 5.74 -10.23 0.27
C THR A 498 7.12 -10.29 0.90
N LYS A 499 8.13 -9.68 0.25
CA LYS A 499 9.47 -9.48 0.82
C LYS A 499 9.38 -8.72 2.14
N TYR A 500 8.71 -7.57 2.14
CA TYR A 500 8.51 -6.74 3.34
C TYR A 500 7.90 -7.52 4.51
N LYS A 501 6.80 -8.26 4.29
CA LYS A 501 6.14 -9.04 5.35
C LYS A 501 7.02 -10.17 5.88
N THR A 502 7.83 -10.77 5.03
CA THR A 502 8.77 -11.84 5.40
C THR A 502 9.90 -11.28 6.26
N THR A 503 10.53 -10.18 5.82
CA THR A 503 11.55 -9.47 6.60
C THR A 503 11.00 -8.98 7.94
N TYR A 504 9.80 -8.41 7.96
CA TYR A 504 9.14 -7.98 9.20
C TYR A 504 8.96 -9.15 10.18
N ALA A 505 8.41 -10.28 9.73
CA ALA A 505 8.19 -11.44 10.59
C ALA A 505 9.50 -12.00 11.16
N VAL A 506 10.54 -12.09 10.33
CA VAL A 506 11.88 -12.55 10.73
C VAL A 506 12.52 -11.59 11.72
N ASN A 507 12.41 -10.27 11.51
CA ASN A 507 12.97 -9.28 12.40
C ASN A 507 12.31 -9.32 13.78
N VAL A 508 10.97 -9.44 13.84
CA VAL A 508 10.24 -9.60 15.11
C VAL A 508 10.68 -10.87 15.83
N PHE A 509 10.88 -11.97 15.09
CA PHE A 509 11.39 -13.22 15.67
C PHE A 509 12.85 -13.08 16.15
N LYS A 510 13.73 -12.43 15.38
CA LYS A 510 15.14 -12.19 15.75
C LYS A 510 15.26 -11.29 16.98
N GLU A 511 14.43 -10.26 17.08
CA GLU A 511 14.38 -9.38 18.24
C GLU A 511 13.99 -10.17 19.50
N TRP A 512 12.97 -11.01 19.41
CA TRP A 512 12.58 -11.93 20.49
C TRP A 512 13.70 -12.93 20.83
N SER A 513 14.34 -13.53 19.82
CA SER A 513 15.45 -14.48 19.98
C SER A 513 16.62 -13.86 20.74
N LYS A 514 16.96 -12.60 20.42
CA LYS A 514 18.00 -11.82 21.09
C LYS A 514 17.64 -11.53 22.56
N GLN A 515 16.39 -11.17 22.85
CA GLN A 515 15.93 -10.94 24.23
C GLN A 515 15.91 -12.21 25.09
N ARG A 516 15.87 -13.39 24.48
CA ARG A 516 15.86 -14.70 25.16
C ARG A 516 17.22 -15.40 25.14
N ASN A 517 18.28 -14.72 24.68
CA ASN A 517 19.65 -15.25 24.58
C ASN A 517 19.75 -16.58 23.81
N ILE A 518 18.93 -16.76 22.77
CA ILE A 518 19.04 -17.93 21.88
C ILE A 518 20.17 -17.65 20.89
N GLN A 519 21.30 -18.36 21.05
CA GLN A 519 22.52 -18.15 20.26
C GLN A 519 22.47 -18.73 18.84
N GLN A 520 21.57 -19.69 18.57
CA GLN A 520 21.48 -20.37 17.29
C GLN A 520 20.55 -19.61 16.33
N GLU A 521 21.00 -19.39 15.09
CA GLU A 521 20.19 -18.70 14.07
C GLU A 521 19.05 -19.59 13.55
N LEU A 522 17.92 -18.96 13.22
CA LEU A 522 16.66 -19.64 12.87
C LEU A 522 16.78 -20.69 11.74
N HIS A 523 17.72 -20.49 10.81
CA HIS A 523 17.95 -21.38 9.66
C HIS A 523 18.87 -22.57 9.97
N GLU A 524 19.55 -22.57 11.11
CA GLU A 524 20.45 -23.65 11.56
C GLU A 524 19.76 -24.61 12.54
N MET A 525 18.65 -24.18 13.15
CA MET A 525 17.90 -24.95 14.15
C MET A 525 17.19 -26.16 13.54
N ASP A 526 17.13 -27.28 14.24
CA ASP A 526 16.32 -28.43 13.82
C ASP A 526 14.81 -28.16 14.02
N ASN A 527 13.95 -28.89 13.31
CA ASN A 527 12.50 -28.65 13.30
C ASN A 527 11.86 -28.70 14.71
N LYS A 528 12.39 -29.52 15.63
CA LYS A 528 11.86 -29.61 17.00
C LYS A 528 12.25 -28.38 17.82
N THR A 529 13.47 -27.88 17.68
CA THR A 529 13.90 -26.66 18.37
C THR A 529 13.18 -25.43 17.80
N VAL A 530 12.96 -25.38 16.48
CA VAL A 530 12.13 -24.32 15.87
C VAL A 530 10.71 -24.34 16.44
N ASP A 531 10.07 -25.51 16.57
CA ASP A 531 8.72 -25.62 17.17
C ASP A 531 8.69 -25.13 18.62
N LYS A 532 9.68 -25.51 19.44
CA LYS A 532 9.80 -25.07 20.83
C LYS A 532 9.93 -23.54 20.94
N CYS A 533 10.75 -22.94 20.10
CA CYS A 533 10.92 -21.49 20.05
C CYS A 533 9.66 -20.79 19.56
N LEU A 534 8.98 -21.32 18.54
CA LEU A 534 7.70 -20.78 18.07
C LEU A 534 6.59 -20.85 19.14
N CYS A 535 6.57 -21.89 19.98
CA CYS A 535 5.63 -21.97 21.12
C CYS A 535 5.81 -20.78 22.07
N GLN A 536 7.04 -20.52 22.49
CA GLN A 536 7.35 -19.41 23.41
C GLN A 536 7.12 -18.06 22.73
N PHE A 537 7.54 -17.93 21.48
CA PHE A 537 7.31 -16.75 20.66
C PHE A 537 5.83 -16.38 20.56
N TYR A 538 4.94 -17.29 20.17
CA TYR A 538 3.50 -16.99 20.04
C TYR A 538 2.81 -16.67 21.37
N ALA A 539 3.33 -17.19 22.50
CA ALA A 539 2.80 -16.87 23.81
C ALA A 539 3.12 -15.42 24.23
N GLU A 540 4.34 -14.97 23.91
CA GLU A 540 4.93 -13.71 24.41
C GLU A 540 4.81 -12.53 23.45
N VAL A 541 4.68 -12.79 22.14
CA VAL A 541 4.79 -11.77 21.10
C VAL A 541 3.72 -10.68 21.23
N LYS A 542 4.16 -9.42 21.25
CA LYS A 542 3.37 -8.20 21.41
C LYS A 542 3.90 -7.09 20.51
N ASN A 543 3.07 -6.09 20.22
CA ASN A 543 3.51 -4.92 19.46
C ASN A 543 4.47 -4.04 20.28
N GLN A 544 5.07 -3.03 19.63
CA GLN A 544 6.00 -2.08 20.28
C GLN A 544 5.35 -1.27 21.42
N GLN A 545 4.02 -1.20 21.47
CA GLN A 545 3.25 -0.53 22.52
C GLN A 545 2.85 -1.49 23.68
N GLY A 546 3.26 -2.76 23.62
CA GLY A 546 2.96 -3.78 24.63
C GLY A 546 1.58 -4.43 24.53
N GLU A 547 0.84 -4.17 23.45
CA GLU A 547 -0.48 -4.74 23.17
C GLU A 547 -0.38 -6.06 22.39
N ASP A 548 -1.42 -6.89 22.50
CA ASP A 548 -1.50 -8.16 21.79
C ASP A 548 -1.72 -7.95 20.28
N TYR A 549 -1.03 -8.73 19.45
CA TYR A 549 -1.26 -8.73 18.01
C TYR A 549 -2.63 -9.30 17.62
N SER A 550 -3.19 -8.78 16.51
CA SER A 550 -4.43 -9.31 15.95
C SER A 550 -4.26 -10.73 15.38
N LYS A 551 -5.37 -11.46 15.24
CA LYS A 551 -5.38 -12.81 14.62
C LYS A 551 -4.68 -12.84 13.26
N SER A 552 -4.96 -11.87 12.39
CA SER A 552 -4.36 -11.82 11.05
C SER A 552 -2.87 -11.56 11.08
N THR A 553 -2.40 -10.74 12.02
CA THR A 553 -0.96 -10.46 12.22
C THR A 553 -0.23 -11.69 12.73
N LEU A 554 -0.77 -12.40 13.72
CA LEU A 554 -0.17 -13.63 14.26
C LEU A 554 -0.04 -14.74 13.19
N ILE A 555 -1.07 -14.92 12.37
CA ILE A 555 -1.03 -15.83 11.21
C ILE A 555 -0.02 -15.34 10.16
N GLY A 556 0.06 -14.03 9.94
CA GLY A 556 1.05 -13.41 9.06
C GLY A 556 2.49 -13.65 9.49
N LEU A 557 2.78 -13.57 10.80
CA LEU A 557 4.10 -13.86 11.37
C LEU A 557 4.48 -15.32 11.11
N LYS A 558 3.56 -16.27 11.35
CA LYS A 558 3.77 -17.70 11.03
C LYS A 558 4.20 -17.89 9.57
N HIS A 559 3.43 -17.34 8.63
CA HIS A 559 3.71 -17.51 7.21
C HIS A 559 4.96 -16.74 6.75
N GLY A 560 5.33 -15.66 7.44
CA GLY A 560 6.58 -14.96 7.17
C GLY A 560 7.80 -15.80 7.55
N VAL A 561 7.77 -16.43 8.73
CA VAL A 561 8.83 -17.34 9.17
C VAL A 561 8.92 -18.58 8.28
N GLU A 562 7.78 -19.21 7.96
CA GLU A 562 7.69 -20.34 7.02
C GLU A 562 8.29 -20.01 5.66
N ARG A 563 8.01 -18.81 5.13
CA ARG A 563 8.55 -18.36 3.85
C ARG A 563 10.06 -18.13 3.92
N TYR A 564 10.56 -17.50 4.97
CA TYR A 564 12.00 -17.26 5.14
C TYR A 564 12.82 -18.56 5.11
N LEU A 565 12.35 -19.61 5.78
CA LEU A 565 13.03 -20.91 5.80
C LEU A 565 12.96 -21.65 4.45
N ASN A 566 11.95 -21.36 3.64
CA ASN A 566 11.71 -22.05 2.37
C ASN A 566 12.29 -21.33 1.15
N CYS A 567 12.67 -20.06 1.27
CA CYS A 567 13.27 -19.30 0.18
C CYS A 567 14.79 -19.51 0.09
N PRO A 568 15.40 -19.23 -1.08
CA PRO A 568 16.85 -19.19 -1.21
C PRO A 568 17.45 -18.21 -0.19
N PRO A 569 18.57 -18.57 0.47
CA PRO A 569 19.43 -19.74 0.20
C PRO A 569 19.02 -21.05 0.92
N TYR A 570 18.05 -21.03 1.83
CA TYR A 570 17.84 -22.13 2.80
C TYR A 570 16.96 -23.29 2.30
N ASN A 571 15.98 -23.00 1.44
CA ASN A 571 15.19 -24.00 0.69
C ASN A 571 14.69 -25.22 1.51
N ARG A 572 14.28 -25.04 2.77
CA ARG A 572 13.93 -26.18 3.66
C ARG A 572 12.64 -26.93 3.32
N GLY A 573 11.79 -26.38 2.44
CA GLY A 573 10.55 -27.04 1.99
C GLY A 573 9.54 -27.38 3.10
N LEU A 574 9.53 -26.64 4.21
CA LEU A 574 8.72 -26.90 5.40
C LEU A 574 7.28 -26.38 5.23
N SER A 575 6.29 -27.18 5.64
CA SER A 575 4.92 -26.69 5.84
C SER A 575 4.58 -26.59 7.32
N MET A 576 4.55 -25.37 7.87
CA MET A 576 4.25 -25.16 9.30
C MET A 576 2.80 -25.45 9.66
N SER A 577 1.91 -25.66 8.68
CA SER A 577 0.50 -25.98 8.92
C SER A 577 0.23 -27.49 8.89
N SER A 578 0.95 -28.24 8.06
CA SER A 578 0.69 -29.66 7.84
C SER A 578 1.76 -30.57 8.46
N ASN A 579 2.96 -30.07 8.72
CA ASN A 579 4.06 -30.89 9.23
C ASN A 579 3.84 -31.24 10.73
N PRO A 580 3.85 -32.54 11.11
CA PRO A 580 3.65 -32.99 12.48
C PRO A 580 4.62 -32.39 13.50
N ALA A 581 5.83 -32.01 13.09
CA ALA A 581 6.84 -31.41 13.97
C ALA A 581 6.38 -30.08 14.59
N PHE A 582 5.43 -29.37 13.97
CA PHE A 582 4.93 -28.06 14.44
C PHE A 582 3.59 -28.13 15.18
N LYS A 583 3.19 -29.32 15.67
CA LYS A 583 1.88 -29.50 16.31
C LYS A 583 1.72 -28.66 17.57
N MET A 584 2.79 -28.50 18.36
CA MET A 584 2.71 -27.77 19.63
C MET A 584 2.60 -26.26 19.38
N SER A 585 3.44 -25.68 18.51
CA SER A 585 3.37 -24.25 18.20
C SER A 585 2.04 -23.85 17.57
N ASN A 586 1.47 -24.69 16.70
CA ASN A 586 0.13 -24.48 16.16
C ASN A 586 -0.97 -24.52 17.23
N SER A 587 -0.84 -25.42 18.22
CA SER A 587 -1.79 -25.51 19.33
C SER A 587 -1.72 -24.27 20.22
N VAL A 588 -0.52 -23.78 20.52
CA VAL A 588 -0.29 -22.54 21.29
C VAL A 588 -0.82 -21.31 20.54
N LEU A 589 -0.53 -21.19 19.24
CA LEU A 589 -1.04 -20.11 18.40
C LEU A 589 -2.57 -20.06 18.40
N ASN A 590 -3.22 -21.22 18.22
CA ASN A 590 -4.68 -21.32 18.27
C ASN A 590 -5.24 -20.97 19.65
N ALA A 591 -4.60 -21.44 20.73
CA ALA A 591 -4.99 -21.10 22.10
C ALA A 591 -4.89 -19.58 22.37
N LYS A 592 -3.81 -18.93 21.91
CA LYS A 592 -3.64 -17.47 21.99
C LYS A 592 -4.76 -16.75 21.24
N ILE A 593 -5.09 -17.17 20.01
CA ILE A 593 -6.19 -16.60 19.22
C ILE A 593 -7.54 -16.73 19.95
N VAL A 594 -7.83 -17.89 20.54
CA VAL A 594 -9.07 -18.11 21.30
C VAL A 594 -9.12 -17.25 22.56
N SER A 595 -7.99 -17.09 23.26
CA SER A 595 -7.88 -16.19 24.42
C SER A 595 -8.16 -14.74 24.06
N LEU A 596 -7.60 -14.25 22.95
CA LEU A 596 -7.84 -12.88 22.46
C LEU A 596 -9.31 -12.64 22.14
N LYS A 597 -9.97 -13.65 21.55
CA LYS A 597 -11.42 -13.60 21.28
C LYS A 597 -12.25 -13.52 22.56
N LYS A 598 -11.91 -14.28 23.60
CA LYS A 598 -12.59 -14.21 24.92
C LYS A 598 -12.42 -12.85 25.60
N GLN A 599 -11.29 -12.19 25.40
CA GLN A 599 -11.00 -10.86 25.94
C GLN A 599 -11.64 -9.72 25.14
N GLY A 600 -12.39 -10.02 24.07
CA GLY A 600 -13.04 -9.00 23.24
C GLY A 600 -12.08 -8.17 22.38
N LYS A 601 -10.78 -8.53 22.32
CA LYS A 601 -9.74 -7.82 21.55
C LYS A 601 -9.68 -8.26 20.08
N GLU A 602 -10.84 -8.51 19.46
CA GLU A 602 -10.90 -8.91 18.05
C GLU A 602 -10.91 -7.64 17.19
N ASN A 603 -9.76 -7.28 16.61
CA ASN A 603 -9.57 -6.08 15.76
C ASN A 603 -10.29 -6.14 14.39
N VAL A 604 -11.36 -6.92 14.23
CA VAL A 604 -12.18 -6.88 13.02
C VAL A 604 -13.13 -5.69 13.13
N VAL A 605 -12.60 -4.50 12.85
CA VAL A 605 -13.40 -3.29 12.68
C VAL A 605 -14.22 -3.45 11.40
N HIS A 606 -15.51 -3.73 11.53
CA HIS A 606 -16.42 -3.66 10.39
C HIS A 606 -16.40 -2.24 9.82
N LYS A 607 -16.37 -2.11 8.49
CA LYS A 607 -16.40 -0.80 7.81
C LYS A 607 -17.56 0.04 8.37
N SER A 608 -17.32 1.33 8.59
CA SER A 608 -18.32 2.27 9.11
C SER A 608 -19.61 2.19 8.29
N VAL A 609 -20.74 2.28 9.00
CA VAL A 609 -22.06 2.34 8.36
C VAL A 609 -22.11 3.61 7.51
N LEU A 610 -22.57 3.48 6.26
CA LEU A 610 -22.75 4.64 5.36
C LEU A 610 -23.77 5.60 6.01
N GLU A 611 -23.32 6.80 6.38
CA GLU A 611 -24.17 7.78 7.07
C GLU A 611 -25.22 8.35 6.10
N ALA A 612 -26.33 8.84 6.66
CA ALA A 612 -27.42 9.41 5.85
C ALA A 612 -26.93 10.61 5.02
N GLU A 613 -26.00 11.41 5.57
CA GLU A 613 -25.37 12.53 4.87
C GLU A 613 -24.55 12.06 3.65
N ASP A 614 -23.79 10.98 3.80
CA ASP A 614 -23.02 10.42 2.69
C ASP A 614 -23.92 9.82 1.61
N LEU A 615 -25.06 9.21 1.98
CA LEU A 615 -26.08 8.79 1.02
C LEU A 615 -26.65 9.99 0.24
N THR A 616 -26.87 11.14 0.89
CA THR A 616 -27.36 12.34 0.20
C THR A 616 -26.32 12.91 -0.77
N LYS A 617 -25.04 12.95 -0.40
CA LYS A 617 -23.95 13.35 -1.31
C LYS A 617 -23.86 12.42 -2.52
N LEU A 618 -24.03 11.11 -2.31
CA LEU A 618 -23.98 10.10 -3.38
C LEU A 618 -25.17 10.22 -4.34
N LYS A 619 -26.38 10.54 -3.82
CA LYS A 619 -27.57 10.81 -4.63
C LYS A 619 -27.46 12.11 -5.43
N ASN A 620 -26.88 13.16 -4.85
CA ASN A 620 -26.68 14.45 -5.53
C ASN A 620 -25.51 14.44 -6.53
N SER A 621 -24.75 13.34 -6.60
CA SER A 621 -23.65 13.19 -7.55
C SER A 621 -24.13 12.68 -8.91
N ASP A 622 -23.43 13.07 -9.98
CA ASP A 622 -23.71 12.59 -11.34
C ASP A 622 -23.52 11.07 -11.51
N VAL A 623 -22.93 10.39 -10.52
CA VAL A 623 -22.61 8.96 -10.58
C VAL A 623 -23.85 8.07 -10.50
N LEU A 624 -24.87 8.48 -9.73
CA LEU A 624 -26.15 7.74 -9.56
C LEU A 624 -27.33 8.42 -10.27
N ASN A 625 -27.05 9.30 -11.23
CA ASN A 625 -28.07 10.10 -11.91
C ASN A 625 -29.02 9.22 -12.75
N VAL A 626 -30.32 9.35 -12.53
CA VAL A 626 -31.39 8.59 -13.19
C VAL A 626 -31.58 9.01 -14.66
N SER A 627 -31.17 10.22 -15.03
CA SER A 627 -31.28 10.77 -16.38
C SER A 627 -30.28 10.18 -17.37
N THR A 628 -29.25 9.45 -16.91
CA THR A 628 -28.27 8.78 -17.79
C THR A 628 -28.42 7.25 -17.70
N PRO A 629 -28.29 6.50 -18.81
CA PRO A 629 -28.38 5.03 -18.77
C PRO A 629 -27.35 4.38 -17.83
N LEU A 630 -26.13 4.93 -17.79
CA LEU A 630 -25.06 4.42 -16.92
C LEU A 630 -25.31 4.77 -15.44
N GLY A 631 -25.82 5.97 -15.16
CA GLY A 631 -26.18 6.39 -13.81
C GLY A 631 -27.37 5.59 -13.27
N LEU A 632 -28.38 5.30 -14.10
CA LEU A 632 -29.49 4.42 -13.75
C LEU A 632 -29.00 3.01 -13.40
N LEU A 633 -28.10 2.42 -14.21
CA LEU A 633 -27.54 1.10 -13.94
C LEU A 633 -26.79 1.07 -12.60
N ARG A 634 -25.98 2.10 -12.32
CA ARG A 634 -25.24 2.24 -11.05
C ARG A 634 -26.19 2.43 -9.87
N ASN A 635 -27.25 3.21 -10.04
CA ASN A 635 -28.28 3.48 -9.05
C ASN A 635 -29.03 2.19 -8.67
N VAL A 636 -29.48 1.42 -9.67
CA VAL A 636 -30.11 0.11 -9.47
C VAL A 636 -29.14 -0.86 -8.77
N TRP A 637 -27.90 -0.96 -9.25
CA TRP A 637 -26.90 -1.83 -8.61
C TRP A 637 -26.62 -1.44 -7.16
N PHE A 638 -26.53 -0.14 -6.86
CA PHE A 638 -26.29 0.39 -5.54
C PHE A 638 -27.43 0.01 -4.57
N HIS A 639 -28.69 0.27 -4.94
CA HIS A 639 -29.84 -0.05 -4.09
C HIS A 639 -30.04 -1.56 -3.88
N VAL A 640 -29.87 -2.37 -4.93
CA VAL A 640 -29.91 -3.83 -4.80
C VAL A 640 -28.81 -4.31 -3.85
N SER A 641 -27.61 -3.75 -3.95
CA SER A 641 -26.48 -4.13 -3.11
C SER A 641 -26.66 -3.70 -1.65
N LEU A 642 -27.17 -2.48 -1.44
CA LEU A 642 -27.36 -1.87 -0.13
C LEU A 642 -28.36 -2.65 0.74
N PHE A 643 -29.48 -3.08 0.14
CA PHE A 643 -30.59 -3.70 0.89
C PHE A 643 -30.58 -5.22 0.82
N TRP A 644 -30.17 -5.82 -0.30
CA TRP A 644 -30.35 -7.25 -0.54
C TRP A 644 -29.04 -8.06 -0.60
N CYS A 645 -27.85 -7.43 -0.59
CA CYS A 645 -26.56 -8.12 -0.75
C CYS A 645 -25.60 -7.99 0.46
N ARG A 646 -26.04 -7.48 1.61
CA ARG A 646 -25.18 -7.41 2.82
C ARG A 646 -24.85 -8.80 3.37
N ARG A 647 -23.54 -9.08 3.57
CA ARG A 647 -23.06 -10.26 4.32
C ARG A 647 -23.29 -10.03 5.82
N GLY A 648 -23.73 -11.06 6.54
CA GLY A 648 -23.85 -11.03 8.00
C GLY A 648 -25.22 -10.64 8.57
N ARG A 649 -26.26 -10.47 7.75
CA ARG A 649 -27.65 -10.12 8.19
C ARG A 649 -27.78 -8.74 8.88
N GLU A 650 -26.69 -8.00 8.97
CA GLU A 650 -26.60 -6.71 9.64
C GLU A 650 -27.20 -5.61 8.74
N GLY A 651 -28.35 -5.07 9.15
CA GLY A 651 -29.12 -4.08 8.39
C GLY A 651 -30.52 -4.54 7.97
N GLN A 652 -30.73 -5.84 7.72
CA GLN A 652 -32.04 -6.36 7.30
C GLN A 652 -33.12 -6.24 8.39
N ARG A 653 -32.73 -6.37 9.66
CA ARG A 653 -33.64 -6.19 10.81
C ARG A 653 -34.09 -4.74 11.00
N LYS A 654 -33.39 -3.79 10.37
CA LYS A 654 -33.65 -2.35 10.49
C LYS A 654 -34.41 -1.80 9.27
N LEU A 655 -34.79 -2.66 8.32
CA LEU A 655 -35.55 -2.24 7.14
C LEU A 655 -36.99 -1.89 7.54
N THR A 656 -37.37 -0.64 7.31
CA THR A 656 -38.73 -0.12 7.47
C THR A 656 -39.36 0.13 6.10
N LYS A 657 -40.65 0.49 6.05
CA LYS A 657 -41.31 0.90 4.81
C LYS A 657 -40.58 2.06 4.13
N ASP A 658 -40.06 2.99 4.94
CA ASP A 658 -39.33 4.18 4.46
C ASP A 658 -37.98 3.86 3.83
N SER A 659 -37.40 2.68 4.13
CA SER A 659 -36.15 2.23 3.53
C SER A 659 -36.25 1.99 2.02
N PHE A 660 -37.48 1.88 1.49
CA PHE A 660 -37.75 1.60 0.08
C PHE A 660 -38.39 2.80 -0.65
N VAL A 661 -38.42 3.98 -0.03
CA VAL A 661 -38.84 5.22 -0.68
C VAL A 661 -37.63 5.81 -1.39
N PHE A 662 -37.56 5.63 -2.70
CA PHE A 662 -36.54 6.22 -3.56
C PHE A 662 -37.04 7.60 -4.00
N THR A 663 -36.75 8.65 -3.23
CA THR A 663 -36.90 10.02 -3.73
C THR A 663 -35.93 10.21 -4.88
N GLY A 664 -36.48 10.45 -6.08
CA GLY A 664 -35.74 10.78 -7.29
C GLY A 664 -35.05 12.12 -7.21
#